data_AF-L1LBI6-F1
#
_entry.id   AF-L1LBI6-F1
#
_cell.length_a   1.000
_cell.length_b   1.000
_cell.length_c   1.000
_cell.angle_alpha   90.00
_cell.angle_beta   90.00
_cell.angle_gamma   90.00
#
_symmetry.space_group_name_H-M   'P 1'
#
loop_
_entity.id
_entity.type
_entity.pdbx_description
1 polymer ?
#
loop_
_entity_poly.entity_id
_entity_poly.type
_entity_poly.pdbx_seq_one_letter_code
_entity_poly.pdbx_strand_id
1 'polypeptide(L)'
;MECNEDEYIHLDLDSLFREADELGVMKTLQMMHLCSHKLELDIKSLVTSELDSVLLCVTTILEICSLIKNSRTNLDNVGALIKSFGFYDKFSSSKALDEPLDGSCLCIVSEWLKEESDGMRELKSLDIDALLAKIPDNSKLLLTSMAMDALQTTSMKNYRLLKTNKVLQSYHLLHTKSPALITIIECIGPGHVKGINEFVKDIKGSLQFHIDKLRSHCLAVLDSSDVNLVLEILFTLILLSGKAGFDLSGGQDGLESVLERRSKLYKIAIHNLQVGSFKSLESLMLQFVANYVFIAAVEAIYTKHGIKVELEEHMHADLFAVILKKHLAYYSLNELGTLYNKLLDYPLDVTISSPIEFDADAAVKEGISKLHDCILETFKMCACDKISKSILAISSTICKPVNISVESLYTNDGVNSNYSEYFSCNDLMTNDRDDTEMDLDVLFSDLYAFVDLSRNFRDEFTSLVHEKLSQLLNVISKHIRSLQIKEQSDETLMLMDEETDVATLEIAGYLFDGVVHKFLSSNKLVGLILSLGKFPEPLSSQVHDIYEHIATNLLEPIVKHTKMMISSLPLESDASQDPLDDEKKLYAVMIMYASFNIKSIVRAENSYRDSKFNNAVDKSALEMAFGLYNGFESVPTQLQMGRSEESDCVRSGIWTYINIDIFNKYGYDVCGYYITPKEDKTPRGFKTYTHKFPGAFLYLNQIKYNKSEQNGFENIKSCHTDVTVYYWSHDEDNLLPLAIRVTKTGWYWAHYYYHEYYKRDSIDSNNWTKHKDKNFYSGASDISNTFKNVVVLKLDAKNNETYGVNGEKTSTINPDVKITVSEQNNYKPGYDKYTHHLLNNESMRVLSTKLGNKHKSFKESILASQYNSASVYYATADSGREKPLILQLGNGNDFFKLDGDKWIKDPSINAGNLEEKRRNLSGAHIINISETQNRYQCSSPGCGTPINVESHQEDTHKYTRKRHYISSKFSVSSFIGSGGESQTGLSSPTNINEVNVFFYPKDDTPKPLLIHYQVSNNHKWYKKTKVANNWEEVTDETIKPTSATDHDTIKKLLTGTKSAAVLSQAAASSGLSSRSGLPPAVKKGLEIGGSVLGSLATVGTVGGLVKKFWGTIVTQLIARM
;
A
#
# COMPACT_ATOMS: atom_id res chain seq x y z
N MET A 1 32.08 -37.02 -18.48
CA MET A 1 31.21 -35.83 -18.30
C MET A 1 30.20 -36.21 -17.25
N GLU A 2 30.30 -35.62 -16.06
CA GLU A 2 29.37 -35.88 -14.97
C GLU A 2 28.12 -35.01 -15.18
N CYS A 3 26.93 -35.63 -15.20
CA CYS A 3 25.66 -34.92 -15.30
C CYS A 3 25.32 -34.32 -13.93
N ASN A 4 25.15 -33.00 -13.87
CA ASN A 4 24.73 -32.26 -12.68
C ASN A 4 23.20 -32.06 -12.72
N GLU A 5 22.45 -32.95 -12.08
CA GLU A 5 20.99 -33.04 -12.19
C GLU A 5 20.26 -31.81 -11.63
N ASP A 6 20.82 -31.16 -10.59
CA ASP A 6 20.27 -29.97 -9.94
C ASP A 6 20.28 -28.72 -10.85
N GLU A 7 21.21 -28.66 -11.79
CA GLU A 7 21.33 -27.54 -12.75
C GLU A 7 20.17 -27.55 -13.76
N TYR A 8 19.65 -28.73 -14.10
CA TYR A 8 18.61 -28.88 -15.12
C TYR A 8 17.18 -28.88 -14.53
N ILE A 9 17.01 -29.28 -13.27
CA ILE A 9 15.72 -29.23 -12.56
C ILE A 9 15.24 -27.78 -12.37
N HIS A 10 16.18 -26.82 -12.32
CA HIS A 10 15.90 -25.40 -12.20
C HIS A 10 16.04 -24.62 -13.51
N LEU A 11 16.22 -25.32 -14.64
CA LEU A 11 16.40 -24.69 -15.94
C LEU A 11 15.10 -24.06 -16.43
N ASP A 12 15.07 -22.72 -16.44
CA ASP A 12 14.02 -21.96 -17.10
C ASP A 12 14.19 -22.12 -18.62
N LEU A 13 13.45 -23.07 -19.21
CA LEU A 13 13.46 -23.35 -20.65
C LEU A 13 13.15 -22.10 -21.46
N ASP A 14 12.29 -21.23 -20.93
CA ASP A 14 11.89 -20.00 -21.56
C ASP A 14 13.07 -19.00 -21.59
N SER A 15 13.86 -18.94 -20.51
CA SER A 15 15.15 -18.24 -20.48
C SER A 15 16.18 -18.86 -21.42
N LEU A 16 16.29 -20.19 -21.46
CA LEU A 16 17.24 -20.90 -22.33
C LEU A 16 17.00 -20.57 -23.80
N PHE A 17 15.75 -20.64 -24.27
CA PHE A 17 15.42 -20.28 -25.64
C PHE A 17 15.57 -18.78 -25.89
N ARG A 18 15.28 -17.92 -24.89
CA ARG A 18 15.49 -16.47 -25.01
C ARG A 18 16.97 -16.08 -25.07
N GLU A 19 17.86 -16.74 -24.34
CA GLU A 19 19.20 -16.22 -24.02
C GLU A 19 20.35 -16.96 -24.70
N ALA A 20 20.21 -18.24 -25.01
CA ALA A 20 21.28 -19.04 -25.62
C ALA A 20 21.28 -18.97 -27.16
N ASP A 21 22.46 -19.14 -27.77
CA ASP A 21 22.59 -19.32 -29.22
C ASP A 21 22.26 -20.78 -29.64
N GLU A 22 22.17 -21.05 -30.95
CA GLU A 22 21.78 -22.36 -31.47
C GLU A 22 22.67 -23.50 -30.93
N LEU A 23 23.97 -23.25 -30.83
CA LEU A 23 24.92 -24.23 -30.29
C LEU A 23 24.71 -24.45 -28.79
N GLY A 24 24.38 -23.39 -28.05
CA GLY A 24 24.04 -23.44 -26.63
C GLY A 24 22.73 -24.19 -26.36
N VAL A 25 21.67 -23.91 -27.13
CA VAL A 25 20.40 -24.63 -27.05
C VAL A 25 20.59 -26.10 -27.42
N MET A 26 21.28 -26.40 -28.52
CA MET A 26 21.52 -27.77 -28.97
C MET A 26 22.39 -28.56 -27.97
N LYS A 27 23.45 -27.96 -27.42
CA LYS A 27 24.27 -28.59 -26.37
C LYS A 27 23.46 -28.84 -25.10
N THR A 28 22.61 -27.88 -24.70
CA THR A 28 21.79 -28.01 -23.50
C THR A 28 20.73 -29.10 -23.68
N LEU A 29 20.06 -29.15 -24.83
CA LEU A 29 19.11 -30.21 -25.17
C LEU A 29 19.78 -31.59 -25.27
N GLN A 30 20.99 -31.65 -25.83
CA GLN A 30 21.77 -32.89 -25.89
C GLN A 30 22.21 -33.37 -24.50
N MET A 31 22.53 -32.45 -23.58
CA MET A 31 22.85 -32.76 -22.18
C MET A 31 21.63 -33.15 -21.37
N MET A 32 20.50 -32.47 -21.53
CA MET A 32 19.23 -32.88 -20.94
C MET A 32 18.82 -34.28 -21.41
N HIS A 33 19.07 -34.61 -22.67
CA HIS A 33 18.81 -35.96 -23.19
C HIS A 33 19.71 -37.01 -22.54
N LEU A 34 21.01 -36.73 -22.38
CA LEU A 34 21.95 -37.63 -21.70
C LEU A 34 21.59 -37.82 -20.22
N CYS A 35 21.18 -36.75 -19.53
CA CYS A 35 20.73 -36.79 -18.14
C CYS A 35 19.39 -37.54 -18.00
N SER A 36 18.45 -37.34 -18.93
CA SER A 36 17.18 -38.09 -18.98
C SER A 36 17.40 -39.60 -19.20
N HIS A 37 18.32 -39.97 -20.11
CA HIS A 37 18.64 -41.37 -20.34
C HIS A 37 19.31 -42.03 -19.12
N LYS A 38 20.16 -41.29 -18.41
CA LYS A 38 20.76 -41.75 -17.14
C LYS A 38 19.68 -41.93 -16.06
N LEU A 39 18.78 -40.95 -15.90
CA LEU A 39 17.65 -41.05 -14.98
C LEU A 39 16.73 -42.23 -15.32
N GLU A 40 16.50 -42.51 -16.61
CA GLU A 40 15.73 -43.68 -17.06
C GLU A 40 16.39 -45.00 -16.65
N LEU A 41 17.73 -45.10 -16.75
CA LEU A 41 18.49 -46.25 -16.29
C LEU A 41 18.46 -46.40 -14.76
N ASP A 42 18.55 -45.30 -14.03
CA ASP A 42 18.50 -45.27 -12.57
C ASP A 42 17.08 -45.62 -12.06
N ILE A 43 16.03 -45.09 -12.70
CA ILE A 43 14.63 -45.46 -12.43
C ILE A 43 14.36 -46.93 -12.78
N LYS A 44 14.88 -47.44 -13.91
CA LYS A 44 14.78 -48.87 -14.25
C LYS A 44 15.41 -49.77 -13.19
N SER A 45 16.40 -49.29 -12.44
CA SER A 45 16.98 -50.02 -11.30
C SER A 45 16.11 -49.93 -10.03
N LEU A 46 15.34 -48.85 -9.86
CA LEU A 46 14.46 -48.61 -8.71
C LEU A 46 13.05 -49.19 -8.85
N VAL A 47 12.57 -49.47 -10.06
CA VAL A 47 11.20 -49.98 -10.32
C VAL A 47 11.11 -51.50 -10.06
N THR A 48 11.43 -51.91 -8.83
CA THR A 48 10.95 -53.19 -8.26
C THR A 48 10.01 -53.03 -7.07
N SER A 49 9.57 -51.82 -6.70
CA SER A 49 8.44 -51.65 -5.78
C SER A 49 7.73 -50.30 -5.93
N GLU A 50 6.46 -50.38 -6.35
CA GLU A 50 5.32 -49.45 -6.24
C GLU A 50 5.50 -47.96 -6.57
N LEU A 51 4.70 -47.42 -7.52
CA LEU A 51 4.55 -45.97 -7.70
C LEU A 51 3.36 -45.56 -8.60
N ASP A 52 2.31 -44.98 -7.99
CA ASP A 52 1.22 -44.28 -8.70
C ASP A 52 1.43 -42.75 -8.78
N SER A 53 2.39 -42.17 -8.06
CA SER A 53 2.67 -40.72 -8.08
C SER A 53 3.63 -40.26 -9.18
N VAL A 54 4.30 -41.19 -9.85
CA VAL A 54 5.26 -40.93 -10.94
C VAL A 54 4.57 -40.74 -12.30
N LEU A 55 3.29 -41.11 -12.42
CA LEU A 55 2.57 -41.14 -13.70
C LEU A 55 2.37 -39.75 -14.34
N LEU A 56 2.25 -38.68 -13.54
CA LEU A 56 2.02 -37.33 -14.08
C LEU A 56 3.32 -36.71 -14.65
N CYS A 57 4.44 -36.83 -13.94
CA CYS A 57 5.75 -36.42 -14.46
C CYS A 57 6.20 -37.28 -15.65
N VAL A 58 5.92 -38.58 -15.62
CA VAL A 58 6.22 -39.47 -16.75
C VAL A 58 5.42 -39.09 -17.99
N THR A 59 4.16 -38.65 -17.85
CA THR A 59 3.36 -38.23 -19.01
C THR A 59 3.99 -37.02 -19.71
N THR A 60 4.36 -35.98 -18.96
CA THR A 60 5.01 -34.78 -19.52
C THR A 60 6.39 -35.08 -20.10
N ILE A 61 7.17 -35.95 -19.44
CA ILE A 61 8.47 -36.41 -19.94
C ILE A 61 8.30 -37.22 -21.24
N LEU A 62 7.28 -38.08 -21.33
CA LEU A 62 6.99 -38.87 -22.53
C LEU A 62 6.51 -37.98 -23.70
N GLU A 63 5.74 -36.93 -23.44
CA GLU A 63 5.36 -35.94 -24.45
C GLU A 63 6.57 -35.17 -24.99
N ILE A 64 7.48 -34.74 -24.11
CA ILE A 64 8.75 -34.10 -24.49
C ILE A 64 9.63 -35.09 -25.28
N CYS A 65 9.74 -36.34 -24.85
CA CYS A 65 10.46 -37.39 -25.56
C CYS A 65 9.85 -37.70 -26.94
N SER A 66 8.52 -37.64 -27.08
CA SER A 66 7.83 -37.78 -28.35
C SER A 66 8.16 -36.64 -29.32
N LEU A 67 8.19 -35.40 -28.81
CA LEU A 67 8.60 -34.20 -29.55
C LEU A 67 10.06 -34.26 -30.02
N ILE A 68 10.96 -34.72 -29.14
CA ILE A 68 12.38 -34.94 -29.46
C ILE A 68 12.53 -36.06 -30.51
N LYS A 69 11.76 -37.15 -30.37
CA LYS A 69 11.77 -38.26 -31.32
C LYS A 69 11.28 -37.83 -32.70
N ASN A 70 10.19 -37.05 -32.79
CA ASN A 70 9.69 -36.50 -34.05
C ASN A 70 10.70 -35.52 -34.67
N SER A 71 11.34 -34.68 -33.86
CA SER A 71 12.40 -33.77 -34.33
C SER A 71 13.61 -34.55 -34.87
N ARG A 72 14.00 -35.66 -34.22
CA ARG A 72 15.03 -36.56 -34.71
C ARG A 72 14.62 -37.26 -36.00
N THR A 73 13.40 -37.78 -36.11
CA THR A 73 12.92 -38.38 -37.36
C THR A 73 12.94 -37.36 -38.50
N ASN A 74 12.58 -36.10 -38.24
CA ASN A 74 12.69 -35.04 -39.23
C ASN A 74 14.14 -34.73 -39.60
N LEU A 75 15.06 -34.68 -38.63
CA LEU A 75 16.51 -34.49 -38.89
C LEU A 75 17.14 -35.69 -39.62
N ASP A 76 16.74 -36.91 -39.28
CA ASP A 76 17.19 -38.14 -39.95
C ASP A 76 16.62 -38.20 -41.38
N ASN A 77 15.38 -37.76 -41.59
CA ASN A 77 14.78 -37.61 -42.91
C ASN A 77 15.50 -36.53 -43.72
N VAL A 78 15.82 -35.37 -43.13
CA VAL A 78 16.63 -34.32 -43.77
C VAL A 78 18.04 -34.84 -44.06
N GLY A 79 18.68 -35.57 -43.15
CA GLY A 79 19.99 -36.17 -43.35
C GLY A 79 19.99 -37.27 -44.43
N ALA A 80 18.91 -38.06 -44.50
CA ALA A 80 18.69 -39.03 -45.57
C ALA A 80 18.40 -38.34 -46.90
N LEU A 81 17.66 -37.22 -46.90
CA LEU A 81 17.40 -36.37 -48.06
C LEU A 81 18.72 -35.78 -48.59
N ILE A 82 19.53 -35.20 -47.69
CA ILE A 82 20.88 -34.65 -47.98
C ILE A 82 21.81 -35.73 -48.54
N LYS A 83 21.82 -36.94 -47.96
CA LYS A 83 22.57 -38.08 -48.50
C LYS A 83 22.03 -38.55 -49.85
N SER A 84 20.71 -38.55 -50.03
CA SER A 84 20.06 -38.95 -51.29
C SER A 84 20.29 -37.97 -52.42
N PHE A 85 20.60 -36.70 -52.10
CA PHE A 85 20.98 -35.70 -53.09
C PHE A 85 22.37 -35.93 -53.69
N GLY A 86 23.22 -36.80 -53.10
CA GLY A 86 24.54 -37.11 -53.65
C GLY A 86 25.44 -35.89 -53.82
N PHE A 87 25.22 -34.85 -52.99
CA PHE A 87 25.80 -33.51 -53.17
C PHE A 87 27.33 -33.53 -53.18
N TYR A 88 27.97 -34.44 -52.43
CA TYR A 88 29.43 -34.52 -52.39
C TYR A 88 30.03 -35.29 -53.56
N ASP A 89 29.43 -36.39 -53.98
CA ASP A 89 30.01 -37.27 -55.01
C ASP A 89 29.87 -36.69 -56.43
N LYS A 90 28.80 -35.92 -56.71
CA LYS A 90 28.61 -35.24 -58.01
C LYS A 90 29.39 -33.92 -58.13
N PHE A 91 29.63 -33.21 -57.04
CA PHE A 91 30.37 -31.95 -57.04
C PHE A 91 31.89 -32.18 -57.12
N SER A 92 32.38 -33.30 -56.53
CA SER A 92 33.80 -33.68 -56.57
C SER A 92 34.26 -34.27 -57.92
N SER A 93 33.34 -34.79 -58.73
CA SER A 93 33.66 -35.54 -59.96
C SER A 93 33.32 -34.79 -61.26
N SER A 94 32.69 -33.62 -61.17
CA SER A 94 32.34 -32.78 -62.32
C SER A 94 33.52 -31.88 -62.73
N LYS A 95 34.29 -32.29 -63.74
CA LYS A 95 35.22 -31.43 -64.50
C LYS A 95 34.53 -30.36 -65.37
N ALA A 96 33.21 -30.17 -65.24
CA ALA A 96 32.40 -29.30 -66.10
C ALA A 96 32.19 -27.88 -65.55
N LEU A 97 33.14 -27.35 -64.76
CA LEU A 97 33.08 -26.00 -64.18
C LEU A 97 34.14 -25.03 -64.75
N ASP A 98 34.90 -25.43 -65.76
CA ASP A 98 35.91 -24.59 -66.42
C ASP A 98 35.35 -23.72 -67.57
N GLU A 99 34.07 -23.84 -67.91
CA GLU A 99 33.42 -22.83 -68.77
C GLU A 99 32.93 -21.66 -67.91
N PRO A 100 33.35 -20.41 -68.19
CA PRO A 100 32.93 -19.25 -67.42
C PRO A 100 31.42 -19.07 -67.62
N LEU A 101 30.67 -19.44 -66.59
CA LEU A 101 29.29 -18.99 -66.43
C LEU A 101 29.26 -17.48 -66.63
N ASP A 102 28.24 -16.96 -67.34
CA ASP A 102 27.95 -15.53 -67.37
C ASP A 102 27.70 -15.07 -65.92
N GLY A 103 28.77 -14.62 -65.27
CA GLY A 103 28.83 -14.36 -63.84
C GLY A 103 27.91 -13.22 -63.43
N SER A 104 27.36 -12.45 -64.37
CA SER A 104 26.50 -11.31 -64.07
C SER A 104 25.19 -11.73 -63.38
N CYS A 105 24.50 -12.77 -63.85
CA CYS A 105 23.21 -13.20 -63.27
C CYS A 105 23.36 -13.83 -61.88
N LEU A 106 24.36 -14.69 -61.67
CA LEU A 106 24.62 -15.32 -60.38
C LEU A 106 25.16 -14.30 -59.35
N CYS A 107 25.95 -13.31 -59.78
CA CYS A 107 26.40 -12.24 -58.89
C CYS A 107 25.21 -11.41 -58.41
N ILE A 108 24.30 -10.98 -59.31
CA ILE A 108 23.10 -10.21 -58.95
C ILE A 108 22.23 -10.95 -57.92
N VAL A 109 21.99 -12.25 -58.11
CA VAL A 109 21.21 -13.02 -57.13
C VAL A 109 22.00 -13.21 -55.83
N SER A 110 23.31 -13.48 -55.89
CA SER A 110 24.14 -13.62 -54.69
C SER A 110 24.22 -12.33 -53.87
N GLU A 111 24.25 -11.18 -54.54
CA GLU A 111 24.33 -9.86 -53.95
C GLU A 111 22.98 -9.48 -53.33
N TRP A 112 21.87 -9.78 -54.00
CA TRP A 112 20.53 -9.68 -53.41
C TRP A 112 20.32 -10.58 -52.18
N LEU A 113 20.85 -11.80 -52.21
CA LEU A 113 20.78 -12.72 -51.07
C LEU A 113 21.59 -12.19 -49.88
N LYS A 114 22.73 -11.52 -50.15
CA LYS A 114 23.66 -10.95 -49.17
C LYS A 114 23.28 -9.55 -48.67
N GLU A 115 22.57 -8.74 -49.46
CA GLU A 115 22.22 -7.37 -49.06
C GLU A 115 21.30 -7.38 -47.84
N GLU A 116 21.81 -6.75 -46.77
CA GLU A 116 21.15 -6.61 -45.47
C GLU A 116 20.33 -5.31 -45.35
N SER A 117 20.37 -4.42 -46.35
CA SER A 117 19.85 -3.05 -46.26
C SER A 117 18.40 -2.85 -46.75
N ASP A 118 17.77 -1.75 -46.30
CA ASP A 118 16.38 -1.33 -46.55
C ASP A 118 16.05 -0.99 -48.03
N GLY A 119 16.93 -1.29 -48.97
CA GLY A 119 16.81 -0.98 -50.41
C GLY A 119 15.86 -1.89 -51.19
N MET A 120 14.65 -2.18 -50.69
CA MET A 120 13.72 -3.16 -51.30
C MET A 120 12.83 -2.60 -52.42
N ARG A 121 13.11 -1.40 -52.96
CA ARG A 121 12.25 -0.79 -54.00
C ARG A 121 12.34 -1.45 -55.37
N GLU A 122 13.35 -2.26 -55.67
CA GLU A 122 13.60 -2.76 -57.04
C GLU A 122 13.11 -4.19 -57.33
N LEU A 123 12.57 -4.93 -56.35
CA LEU A 123 12.23 -6.35 -56.58
C LEU A 123 10.89 -6.60 -57.27
N LYS A 124 9.91 -5.70 -57.15
CA LYS A 124 8.61 -5.86 -57.82
C LYS A 124 8.71 -5.83 -59.35
N SER A 125 9.84 -5.36 -59.90
CA SER A 125 10.11 -5.32 -61.34
C SER A 125 10.98 -6.48 -61.86
N LEU A 126 11.50 -7.34 -60.98
CA LEU A 126 12.34 -8.45 -61.42
C LEU A 126 11.46 -9.62 -61.84
N ASP A 127 11.37 -9.87 -63.16
CA ASP A 127 10.72 -11.06 -63.71
C ASP A 127 11.58 -12.30 -63.41
N ILE A 128 11.26 -12.96 -62.29
CA ILE A 128 11.97 -14.15 -61.78
C ILE A 128 11.94 -15.27 -62.83
N ASP A 129 10.85 -15.41 -63.59
CA ASP A 129 10.73 -16.45 -64.61
C ASP A 129 11.66 -16.16 -65.80
N ALA A 130 11.75 -14.90 -66.23
CA ALA A 130 12.70 -14.49 -67.26
C ALA A 130 14.17 -14.61 -66.82
N LEU A 131 14.45 -14.39 -65.53
CA LEU A 131 15.79 -14.60 -64.95
C LEU A 131 16.15 -16.09 -64.94
N LEU A 132 15.25 -16.94 -64.44
CA LEU A 132 15.47 -18.38 -64.33
C LEU A 132 15.58 -19.08 -65.69
N ALA A 133 14.90 -18.57 -66.72
CA ALA A 133 15.01 -19.05 -68.09
C ALA A 133 16.43 -18.86 -68.68
N LYS A 134 17.21 -17.91 -68.16
CA LYS A 134 18.59 -17.63 -68.61
C LYS A 134 19.66 -18.41 -67.84
N ILE A 135 19.29 -19.10 -66.75
CA ILE A 135 20.24 -19.81 -65.89
C ILE A 135 20.40 -21.25 -66.39
N PRO A 136 21.62 -21.71 -66.71
CA PRO A 136 21.87 -23.11 -67.10
C PRO A 136 21.43 -24.10 -66.02
N ASP A 137 20.95 -25.29 -66.42
CA ASP A 137 20.36 -26.28 -65.51
C ASP A 137 21.32 -26.72 -64.37
N ASN A 138 22.60 -26.79 -64.66
CA ASN A 138 23.69 -27.05 -63.70
C ASN A 138 23.86 -25.92 -62.67
N SER A 139 23.51 -24.68 -63.01
CA SER A 139 23.53 -23.54 -62.08
C SER A 139 22.27 -23.41 -61.25
N LYS A 140 21.14 -23.98 -61.70
CA LYS A 140 19.89 -24.02 -60.92
C LYS A 140 20.08 -24.77 -59.60
N LEU A 141 20.87 -25.85 -59.57
CA LEU A 141 21.15 -26.59 -58.33
C LEU A 141 21.92 -25.73 -57.31
N LEU A 142 22.91 -24.95 -57.78
CA LEU A 142 23.65 -24.01 -56.94
C LEU A 142 22.73 -22.90 -56.41
N LEU A 143 21.86 -22.37 -57.27
CA LEU A 143 20.87 -21.36 -56.91
C LEU A 143 19.88 -21.87 -55.84
N THR A 144 19.41 -23.13 -55.96
CA THR A 144 18.58 -23.78 -54.94
C THR A 144 19.31 -23.84 -53.60
N SER A 145 20.58 -24.25 -53.60
CA SER A 145 21.38 -24.33 -52.37
C SER A 145 21.55 -22.96 -51.72
N MET A 146 21.78 -21.91 -52.51
CA MET A 146 21.91 -20.53 -52.01
C MET A 146 20.58 -19.98 -51.47
N ALA A 147 19.47 -20.29 -52.14
CA ALA A 147 18.12 -19.91 -51.68
C ALA A 147 17.75 -20.62 -50.36
N MET A 148 18.14 -21.89 -50.19
CA MET A 148 17.94 -22.64 -48.95
C MET A 148 18.74 -22.05 -47.78
N ASP A 149 20.03 -21.76 -48.00
CA ASP A 149 20.89 -21.11 -46.99
C ASP A 149 20.36 -19.73 -46.59
N ALA A 150 19.87 -18.95 -47.56
CA ALA A 150 19.25 -17.66 -47.31
C ALA A 150 17.91 -17.78 -46.56
N LEU A 151 17.10 -18.82 -46.81
CA LEU A 151 15.87 -19.08 -46.04
C LEU A 151 16.18 -19.44 -44.58
N GLN A 152 17.19 -20.26 -44.34
CA GLN A 152 17.64 -20.59 -42.98
C GLN A 152 18.14 -19.35 -42.26
N THR A 153 19.00 -18.56 -42.90
CA THR A 153 19.50 -17.28 -42.37
C THR A 153 18.35 -16.30 -42.08
N THR A 154 17.36 -16.27 -42.97
CA THR A 154 16.14 -15.46 -42.82
C THR A 154 15.31 -15.89 -41.61
N SER A 155 15.10 -17.19 -41.40
CA SER A 155 14.39 -17.71 -40.22
C SER A 155 15.11 -17.31 -38.92
N MET A 156 16.44 -17.43 -38.86
CA MET A 156 17.23 -17.04 -37.69
C MET A 156 17.21 -15.53 -37.44
N LYS A 157 17.28 -14.72 -38.51
CA LYS A 157 17.15 -13.27 -38.41
C LYS A 157 15.77 -12.88 -37.87
N ASN A 158 14.71 -13.55 -38.33
CA ASN A 158 13.36 -13.33 -37.82
C ASN A 158 13.27 -13.53 -36.30
N TYR A 159 13.88 -14.59 -35.78
CA TYR A 159 13.91 -14.84 -34.33
C TYR A 159 14.60 -13.70 -33.56
N ARG A 160 15.74 -13.20 -34.06
CA ARG A 160 16.46 -12.05 -33.46
C ARG A 160 15.64 -10.76 -33.52
N LEU A 161 14.90 -10.53 -34.62
CA LEU A 161 14.04 -9.36 -34.77
C LEU A 161 12.87 -9.40 -33.78
N LEU A 162 12.22 -10.56 -33.60
CA LEU A 162 11.17 -10.72 -32.59
C LEU A 162 11.71 -10.51 -31.16
N LYS A 163 12.90 -11.04 -30.84
CA LYS A 163 13.55 -10.84 -29.54
C LYS A 163 13.86 -9.35 -29.24
N THR A 164 14.11 -8.57 -30.28
CA THR A 164 14.41 -7.12 -30.16
C THR A 164 13.20 -6.24 -30.45
N ASN A 165 11.99 -6.82 -30.49
CA ASN A 165 10.73 -6.12 -30.75
C ASN A 165 10.67 -5.36 -32.10
N LYS A 166 11.51 -5.74 -33.08
CA LYS A 166 11.51 -5.17 -34.43
C LYS A 166 10.47 -5.87 -35.31
N VAL A 167 9.20 -5.75 -34.93
CA VAL A 167 8.08 -6.52 -35.50
C VAL A 167 7.81 -6.18 -36.97
N LEU A 168 7.99 -4.92 -37.38
CA LEU A 168 7.80 -4.51 -38.77
C LEU A 168 8.87 -5.09 -39.70
N GLN A 169 10.13 -5.12 -39.23
CA GLN A 169 11.23 -5.75 -39.98
C GLN A 169 11.01 -7.27 -40.08
N SER A 170 10.51 -7.90 -39.01
CA SER A 170 10.10 -9.31 -39.01
C SER A 170 8.98 -9.58 -40.03
N TYR A 171 7.95 -8.73 -40.08
CA TYR A 171 6.91 -8.82 -41.11
C TYR A 171 7.49 -8.74 -42.51
N HIS A 172 8.33 -7.74 -42.79
CA HIS A 172 8.89 -7.53 -44.12
C HIS A 172 9.70 -8.75 -44.58
N LEU A 173 10.50 -9.30 -43.66
CA LEU A 173 11.31 -10.49 -43.87
C LEU A 173 10.44 -11.72 -44.21
N LEU A 174 9.38 -11.97 -43.44
CA LEU A 174 8.49 -13.12 -43.62
C LEU A 174 7.50 -12.99 -44.81
N HIS A 175 7.03 -11.78 -45.12
CA HIS A 175 6.00 -11.58 -46.16
C HIS A 175 6.53 -11.12 -47.51
N THR A 176 7.82 -10.79 -47.59
CA THR A 176 8.45 -10.30 -48.83
C THR A 176 9.65 -11.15 -49.22
N LYS A 177 10.64 -11.32 -48.33
CA LYS A 177 11.87 -12.04 -48.64
C LYS A 177 11.67 -13.56 -48.67
N SER A 178 11.04 -14.15 -47.65
CA SER A 178 10.79 -15.60 -47.61
C SER A 178 9.94 -16.13 -48.77
N PRO A 179 8.83 -15.48 -49.19
CA PRO A 179 8.03 -15.96 -50.32
C PRO A 179 8.80 -15.89 -51.63
N ALA A 180 9.58 -14.83 -51.87
CA ALA A 180 10.41 -14.72 -53.08
C ALA A 180 11.45 -15.86 -53.16
N LEU A 181 12.09 -16.20 -52.04
CA LEU A 181 13.01 -17.34 -51.97
C LEU A 181 12.30 -18.68 -52.23
N ILE A 182 11.08 -18.86 -51.71
CA ILE A 182 10.27 -20.05 -51.97
C ILE A 182 9.91 -20.13 -53.46
N THR A 183 9.51 -19.03 -54.09
CA THR A 183 9.20 -18.99 -55.53
C THR A 183 10.42 -19.36 -56.38
N ILE A 184 11.61 -18.88 -56.03
CA ILE A 184 12.86 -19.28 -56.71
C ILE A 184 13.06 -20.81 -56.63
N ILE A 185 12.82 -21.42 -55.46
CA ILE A 185 12.93 -22.88 -55.28
C ILE A 185 11.85 -23.63 -56.08
N GLU A 186 10.62 -23.11 -56.12
CA GLU A 186 9.50 -23.70 -56.86
C GLU A 186 9.72 -23.70 -58.38
N CYS A 187 10.20 -22.58 -58.93
CA CYS A 187 10.41 -22.42 -60.37
C CYS A 187 11.58 -23.28 -60.89
N ILE A 188 12.49 -23.74 -60.03
CA ILE A 188 13.55 -24.69 -60.41
C ILE A 188 12.97 -26.09 -60.66
N GLY A 189 11.80 -26.41 -60.09
CA GLY A 189 10.95 -27.53 -60.47
C GLY A 189 11.42 -28.93 -60.02
N PRO A 190 10.49 -29.91 -59.99
CA PRO A 190 10.75 -31.28 -59.51
C PRO A 190 11.65 -32.12 -60.42
N GLY A 191 11.91 -31.66 -61.66
CA GLY A 191 12.72 -32.39 -62.64
C GLY A 191 14.20 -32.50 -62.26
N HIS A 192 14.72 -31.61 -61.41
CA HIS A 192 16.14 -31.55 -61.06
C HIS A 192 16.45 -32.12 -59.67
N VAL A 193 15.48 -32.14 -58.76
CA VAL A 193 15.66 -32.53 -57.36
C VAL A 193 14.47 -33.37 -56.88
N LYS A 194 14.67 -34.69 -56.74
CA LYS A 194 13.64 -35.61 -56.24
C LYS A 194 13.29 -35.25 -54.78
N GLY A 195 12.03 -34.93 -54.51
CA GLY A 195 11.55 -34.54 -53.18
C GLY A 195 11.41 -33.02 -52.94
N ILE A 196 11.76 -32.17 -53.92
CA ILE A 196 11.68 -30.70 -53.75
C ILE A 196 10.27 -30.19 -53.42
N ASN A 197 9.22 -30.83 -53.95
CA ASN A 197 7.83 -30.44 -53.67
C ASN A 197 7.43 -30.69 -52.21
N GLU A 198 7.92 -31.79 -51.61
CA GLU A 198 7.68 -32.10 -50.19
C GLU A 198 8.46 -31.13 -49.30
N PHE A 199 9.71 -30.83 -49.68
CA PHE A 199 10.53 -29.84 -49.01
C PHE A 199 9.95 -28.41 -49.08
N VAL A 200 9.47 -27.98 -50.25
CA VAL A 200 8.77 -26.67 -50.40
C VAL A 200 7.52 -26.61 -49.53
N LYS A 201 6.77 -27.71 -49.44
CA LYS A 201 5.60 -27.81 -48.56
C LYS A 201 6.02 -27.63 -47.09
N ASP A 202 7.11 -28.25 -46.66
CA ASP A 202 7.65 -28.11 -45.30
C ASP A 202 8.14 -26.68 -45.02
N ILE A 203 8.81 -26.02 -45.98
CA ILE A 203 9.21 -24.62 -45.86
C ILE A 203 7.97 -23.72 -45.74
N LYS A 204 6.93 -23.93 -46.56
CA LYS A 204 5.68 -23.15 -46.46
C LYS A 204 5.01 -23.34 -45.10
N GLY A 205 5.02 -24.56 -44.55
CA GLY A 205 4.55 -24.84 -43.20
C GLY A 205 5.37 -24.10 -42.12
N SER A 206 6.69 -24.10 -42.24
CA SER A 206 7.60 -23.37 -41.35
C SER A 206 7.41 -21.85 -41.44
N LEU A 207 7.23 -21.31 -42.64
CA LEU A 207 6.93 -19.89 -42.85
C LEU A 207 5.62 -19.50 -42.19
N GLN A 208 4.56 -20.32 -42.37
CA GLN A 208 3.27 -20.09 -41.73
C GLN A 208 3.41 -20.10 -40.19
N PHE A 209 4.16 -21.06 -39.63
CA PHE A 209 4.47 -21.09 -38.21
C PHE A 209 5.16 -19.81 -37.73
N HIS A 210 6.12 -19.27 -38.48
CA HIS A 210 6.77 -18.00 -38.13
C HIS A 210 5.84 -16.79 -38.21
N ILE A 211 4.93 -16.76 -39.19
CA ILE A 211 3.89 -15.73 -39.31
C ILE A 211 2.95 -15.79 -38.10
N ASP A 212 2.51 -16.98 -37.71
CA ASP A 212 1.65 -17.18 -36.53
C ASP A 212 2.39 -16.80 -35.24
N LYS A 213 3.69 -17.09 -35.15
CA LYS A 213 4.54 -16.66 -34.03
C LYS A 213 4.71 -15.13 -33.97
N LEU A 214 4.91 -14.46 -35.10
CA LEU A 214 4.93 -12.99 -35.18
C LEU A 214 3.58 -12.41 -34.73
N ARG A 215 2.45 -12.99 -35.18
CA ARG A 215 1.11 -12.58 -34.75
C ARG A 215 0.94 -12.74 -33.23
N SER A 216 1.34 -13.89 -32.67
CA SER A 216 1.30 -14.15 -31.24
C SER A 216 2.17 -13.17 -30.44
N HIS A 217 3.39 -12.89 -30.91
CA HIS A 217 4.30 -11.92 -30.30
C HIS A 217 3.72 -10.50 -30.30
N CYS A 218 3.19 -10.06 -31.45
CA CYS A 218 2.48 -8.79 -31.56
C CYS A 218 1.35 -8.68 -30.52
N LEU A 219 0.52 -9.72 -30.41
CA LEU A 219 -0.59 -9.78 -29.45
C LEU A 219 -0.15 -9.83 -27.98
N ALA A 220 1.04 -10.36 -27.69
CA ALA A 220 1.61 -10.44 -26.35
C ALA A 220 2.22 -9.10 -25.89
N VAL A 221 2.78 -8.33 -26.83
CA VAL A 221 3.47 -7.06 -26.55
C VAL A 221 2.54 -5.84 -26.69
N LEU A 222 1.25 -6.06 -27.02
CA LEU A 222 0.21 -5.02 -27.05
C LEU A 222 -0.02 -4.33 -25.69
N ASP A 223 0.51 -4.85 -24.58
CA ASP A 223 0.45 -4.24 -23.25
C ASP A 223 1.60 -3.27 -22.95
N SER A 224 2.54 -3.12 -23.90
CA SER A 224 3.67 -2.20 -23.76
C SER A 224 3.22 -0.75 -23.51
N SER A 225 4.05 -0.03 -22.76
CA SER A 225 3.95 1.42 -22.56
C SER A 225 4.74 2.23 -23.59
N ASP A 226 5.54 1.57 -24.42
CA ASP A 226 6.26 2.20 -25.52
C ASP A 226 5.30 2.44 -26.70
N VAL A 227 4.95 3.71 -26.91
CA VAL A 227 4.03 4.17 -27.96
C VAL A 227 4.51 3.77 -29.35
N ASN A 228 5.82 3.89 -29.62
CA ASN A 228 6.38 3.56 -30.93
C ASN A 228 6.27 2.07 -31.21
N LEU A 229 6.57 1.24 -30.21
CA LEU A 229 6.41 -0.21 -30.33
C LEU A 229 4.95 -0.63 -30.52
N VAL A 230 4.01 -0.03 -29.78
CA VAL A 230 2.58 -0.31 -29.94
C VAL A 230 2.10 0.03 -31.35
N LEU A 231 2.56 1.14 -31.93
CA LEU A 231 2.25 1.52 -33.30
C LEU A 231 2.87 0.56 -34.32
N GLU A 232 4.15 0.18 -34.17
CA GLU A 232 4.78 -0.83 -35.03
C GLU A 232 4.03 -2.17 -34.98
N ILE A 233 3.57 -2.59 -33.79
CA ILE A 233 2.77 -3.79 -33.59
C ILE A 233 1.42 -3.68 -34.28
N LEU A 234 0.73 -2.55 -34.14
CA LEU A 234 -0.55 -2.31 -34.82
C LEU A 234 -0.37 -2.40 -36.33
N PHE A 235 0.59 -1.66 -36.89
CA PHE A 235 0.86 -1.69 -38.33
C PHE A 235 1.15 -3.12 -38.78
N THR A 236 1.95 -3.86 -38.02
CA THR A 236 2.27 -5.26 -38.32
C THR A 236 1.01 -6.13 -38.28
N LEU A 237 0.12 -5.98 -37.29
CA LEU A 237 -1.13 -6.73 -37.20
C LEU A 237 -2.11 -6.39 -38.35
N ILE A 238 -2.20 -5.11 -38.74
CA ILE A 238 -3.01 -4.68 -39.89
C ILE A 238 -2.45 -5.30 -41.18
N LEU A 239 -1.13 -5.24 -41.38
CA LEU A 239 -0.45 -5.81 -42.53
C LEU A 239 -0.54 -7.34 -42.58
N LEU A 240 -0.59 -8.02 -41.43
CA LEU A 240 -0.83 -9.46 -41.30
C LEU A 240 -2.27 -9.85 -41.62
N SER A 241 -3.22 -8.94 -41.42
CA SER A 241 -4.64 -9.16 -41.70
C SER A 241 -4.99 -8.87 -43.17
N GLY A 242 -4.33 -7.90 -43.82
CA GLY A 242 -4.71 -7.43 -45.16
C GLY A 242 -4.19 -8.23 -46.36
N LYS A 243 -3.30 -9.22 -46.19
CA LYS A 243 -2.60 -9.88 -47.33
C LYS A 243 -3.06 -11.32 -47.64
N ALA A 244 -3.85 -11.94 -46.77
CA ALA A 244 -4.63 -13.11 -47.20
C ALA A 244 -5.80 -12.57 -48.01
N GLY A 245 -6.11 -13.15 -49.17
CA GLY A 245 -7.24 -12.75 -50.04
C GLY A 245 -8.61 -12.96 -49.40
N PHE A 246 -8.81 -12.43 -48.20
CA PHE A 246 -10.06 -12.29 -47.51
C PHE A 246 -10.81 -11.12 -48.13
N ASP A 247 -12.01 -11.42 -48.58
CA ASP A 247 -13.07 -10.45 -48.76
C ASP A 247 -13.11 -9.54 -47.52
N LEU A 248 -12.94 -8.22 -47.73
CA LEU A 248 -12.90 -7.22 -46.66
C LEU A 248 -14.20 -7.18 -45.83
N SER A 249 -15.25 -7.88 -46.28
CA SER A 249 -16.47 -8.14 -45.52
C SER A 249 -16.24 -8.89 -44.20
N GLY A 250 -15.16 -9.67 -44.06
CA GLY A 250 -14.74 -10.33 -42.80
C GLY A 250 -13.69 -9.57 -41.98
N GLY A 251 -13.26 -8.38 -42.44
CA GLY A 251 -12.20 -7.59 -41.80
C GLY A 251 -12.63 -6.81 -40.56
N GLN A 252 -13.94 -6.63 -40.37
CA GLN A 252 -14.49 -5.91 -39.22
C GLN A 252 -14.31 -6.71 -37.92
N ASP A 253 -14.55 -8.02 -37.92
CA ASP A 253 -14.37 -8.90 -36.76
C ASP A 253 -12.92 -8.91 -36.24
N GLY A 254 -11.95 -8.85 -37.16
CA GLY A 254 -10.53 -8.77 -36.81
C GLY A 254 -10.16 -7.44 -36.17
N LEU A 255 -10.72 -6.33 -36.66
CA LEU A 255 -10.50 -5.00 -36.11
C LEU A 255 -11.15 -4.85 -34.73
N GLU A 256 -12.41 -5.26 -34.60
CA GLU A 256 -13.14 -5.25 -33.33
C GLU A 256 -12.39 -6.08 -32.28
N SER A 257 -11.84 -7.24 -32.64
CA SER A 257 -11.01 -8.05 -31.74
C SER A 257 -9.72 -7.35 -31.29
N VAL A 258 -9.06 -6.60 -32.17
CA VAL A 258 -7.84 -5.84 -31.84
C VAL A 258 -8.18 -4.64 -30.95
N LEU A 259 -9.28 -3.92 -31.25
CA LEU A 259 -9.79 -2.80 -30.45
C LEU A 259 -10.25 -3.25 -29.06
N GLU A 260 -11.04 -4.33 -28.98
CA GLU A 260 -11.52 -4.90 -27.72
C GLU A 260 -10.34 -5.37 -26.85
N ARG A 261 -9.35 -6.04 -27.47
CA ARG A 261 -8.15 -6.50 -26.75
C ARG A 261 -7.33 -5.32 -26.23
N ARG A 262 -7.12 -4.26 -27.02
CA ARG A 262 -6.41 -3.06 -26.56
C ARG A 262 -7.18 -2.34 -25.46
N SER A 263 -8.50 -2.24 -25.56
CA SER A 263 -9.37 -1.67 -24.51
C SER A 263 -9.28 -2.48 -23.21
N LYS A 264 -9.28 -3.82 -23.29
CA LYS A 264 -9.10 -4.71 -22.13
C LYS A 264 -7.73 -4.56 -21.49
N LEU A 265 -6.66 -4.50 -22.29
CA LEU A 265 -5.30 -4.29 -21.80
C LEU A 265 -5.13 -2.90 -21.18
N TYR A 266 -5.73 -1.87 -21.75
CA TYR A 266 -5.77 -0.53 -21.16
C TYR A 266 -6.43 -0.55 -19.78
N LYS A 267 -7.59 -1.21 -19.64
CA LYS A 267 -8.26 -1.39 -18.34
C LYS A 267 -7.36 -2.10 -17.31
N ILE A 268 -6.64 -3.14 -17.73
CA ILE A 268 -5.70 -3.89 -16.85
C ILE A 268 -4.51 -3.02 -16.45
N ALA A 269 -3.85 -2.39 -17.42
CA ALA A 269 -2.70 -1.53 -17.21
C ALA A 269 -3.05 -0.42 -16.22
N ILE A 270 -4.22 0.20 -16.39
CA ILE A 270 -4.67 1.25 -15.50
C ILE A 270 -5.01 0.71 -14.09
N HIS A 271 -5.66 -0.45 -13.98
CA HIS A 271 -6.01 -1.04 -12.68
C HIS A 271 -4.75 -1.42 -11.86
N ASN A 272 -3.63 -1.69 -12.53
CA ASN A 272 -2.36 -2.03 -11.89
C ASN A 272 -1.50 -0.82 -11.51
N LEU A 273 -1.90 0.40 -11.90
CA LEU A 273 -1.17 1.61 -11.52
C LEU A 273 -1.36 1.88 -10.02
N GLN A 274 -0.25 1.85 -9.27
CA GLN A 274 -0.26 2.21 -7.86
C GLN A 274 -0.69 3.68 -7.71
N VAL A 275 -1.84 3.88 -7.07
CA VAL A 275 -2.42 5.22 -6.89
C VAL A 275 -1.54 6.05 -5.92
N GLY A 276 -1.40 7.35 -6.18
CA GLY A 276 -0.60 8.29 -5.39
C GLY A 276 0.86 8.56 -5.80
N SER A 277 1.41 7.94 -6.87
CA SER A 277 2.77 8.25 -7.37
C SER A 277 2.77 9.05 -8.69
N PHE A 278 3.72 9.99 -8.85
CA PHE A 278 3.92 10.76 -10.09
C PHE A 278 4.24 9.86 -11.29
N LYS A 279 5.09 8.84 -11.10
CA LYS A 279 5.42 7.87 -12.16
C LYS A 279 4.21 7.08 -12.65
N SER A 280 3.28 6.76 -11.74
CA SER A 280 2.02 6.12 -12.11
C SER A 280 1.15 7.04 -12.96
N LEU A 281 1.17 8.36 -12.67
CA LEU A 281 0.43 9.35 -13.44
C LEU A 281 1.04 9.57 -14.83
N GLU A 282 2.36 9.65 -14.91
CA GLU A 282 3.11 9.73 -16.17
C GLU A 282 2.78 8.52 -17.06
N SER A 283 2.79 7.32 -16.49
CA SER A 283 2.41 6.09 -17.20
C SER A 283 0.96 6.12 -17.68
N LEU A 284 0.04 6.65 -16.87
CA LEU A 284 -1.37 6.81 -17.24
C LEU A 284 -1.54 7.76 -18.43
N MET A 285 -0.83 8.90 -18.42
CA MET A 285 -0.86 9.88 -19.51
C MET A 285 -0.29 9.31 -20.81
N LEU A 286 0.85 8.63 -20.75
CA LEU A 286 1.45 7.99 -21.93
C LEU A 286 0.51 6.94 -22.53
N GLN A 287 -0.17 6.14 -21.71
CA GLN A 287 -1.15 5.16 -22.19
C GLN A 287 -2.38 5.82 -22.83
N PHE A 288 -2.82 6.97 -22.32
CA PHE A 288 -3.89 7.75 -22.95
C PHE A 288 -3.49 8.25 -24.34
N VAL A 289 -2.34 8.92 -24.46
CA VAL A 289 -1.84 9.40 -25.76
C VAL A 289 -1.66 8.24 -26.73
N ALA A 290 -1.08 7.12 -26.27
CA ALA A 290 -0.89 5.93 -27.09
C ALA A 290 -2.22 5.40 -27.66
N ASN A 291 -3.26 5.34 -26.83
CA ASN A 291 -4.58 4.88 -27.27
C ASN A 291 -5.27 5.88 -28.19
N TYR A 292 -5.10 7.17 -27.96
CA TYR A 292 -5.66 8.18 -28.83
C TYR A 292 -5.03 8.13 -30.23
N VAL A 293 -3.70 8.09 -30.31
CA VAL A 293 -2.97 7.95 -31.58
C VAL A 293 -3.34 6.64 -32.28
N PHE A 294 -3.50 5.55 -31.51
CA PHE A 294 -3.96 4.27 -32.03
C PHE A 294 -5.33 4.38 -32.72
N ILE A 295 -6.31 5.02 -32.08
CA ILE A 295 -7.66 5.21 -32.62
C ILE A 295 -7.61 6.05 -33.90
N ALA A 296 -6.91 7.18 -33.87
CA ALA A 296 -6.76 8.07 -35.03
C ALA A 296 -6.06 7.37 -36.21
N ALA A 297 -5.04 6.54 -35.96
CA ALA A 297 -4.36 5.77 -36.99
C ALA A 297 -5.27 4.74 -37.64
N VAL A 298 -6.08 4.03 -36.83
CA VAL A 298 -7.09 3.09 -37.33
C VAL A 298 -8.12 3.83 -38.20
N GLU A 299 -8.68 4.93 -37.72
CA GLU A 299 -9.67 5.71 -38.49
C GLU A 299 -9.10 6.22 -39.82
N ALA A 300 -7.87 6.72 -39.84
CA ALA A 300 -7.21 7.21 -41.06
C ALA A 300 -7.00 6.08 -42.09
N ILE A 301 -6.54 4.91 -41.64
CA ILE A 301 -6.32 3.74 -42.51
C ILE A 301 -7.65 3.30 -43.13
N TYR A 302 -8.70 3.15 -42.33
CA TYR A 302 -9.99 2.65 -42.82
C TYR A 302 -10.72 3.67 -43.70
N THR A 303 -10.61 4.96 -43.38
CA THR A 303 -11.15 6.04 -44.22
C THR A 303 -10.50 6.05 -45.60
N LYS A 304 -9.17 5.81 -45.69
CA LYS A 304 -8.46 5.67 -46.98
C LYS A 304 -8.99 4.51 -47.83
N HIS A 305 -9.57 3.49 -47.20
CA HIS A 305 -10.19 2.33 -47.85
C HIS A 305 -11.72 2.45 -48.01
N GLY A 306 -12.32 3.60 -47.70
CA GLY A 306 -13.76 3.83 -47.85
C GLY A 306 -14.64 3.13 -46.79
N ILE A 307 -14.05 2.64 -45.70
CA ILE A 307 -14.77 2.02 -44.59
C ILE A 307 -14.94 3.06 -43.48
N LYS A 308 -16.18 3.46 -43.21
CA LYS A 308 -16.50 4.36 -42.09
C LYS A 308 -16.54 3.53 -40.81
N VAL A 309 -15.58 3.73 -39.91
CA VAL A 309 -15.58 3.12 -38.57
C VAL A 309 -16.07 4.18 -37.59
N GLU A 310 -17.20 3.97 -36.95
CA GLU A 310 -17.68 4.83 -35.86
C GLU A 310 -17.16 4.24 -34.54
N LEU A 311 -15.99 4.71 -34.09
CA LEU A 311 -15.47 4.37 -32.76
C LEU A 311 -16.11 5.29 -31.72
N GLU A 312 -16.59 4.74 -30.62
CA GLU A 312 -17.15 5.52 -29.51
C GLU A 312 -16.03 6.28 -28.78
N GLU A 313 -15.65 7.42 -29.33
CA GLU A 313 -14.56 8.27 -28.85
C GLU A 313 -14.72 8.66 -27.35
N HIS A 314 -15.98 8.81 -26.90
CA HIS A 314 -16.35 9.23 -25.55
C HIS A 314 -16.01 8.18 -24.47
N MET A 315 -16.11 6.88 -24.76
CA MET A 315 -15.89 5.82 -23.76
C MET A 315 -14.47 5.84 -23.16
N HIS A 316 -13.48 6.25 -23.94
CA HIS A 316 -12.08 6.25 -23.51
C HIS A 316 -11.73 7.48 -22.68
N ALA A 317 -12.25 8.65 -23.04
CA ALA A 317 -12.10 9.89 -22.28
C ALA A 317 -12.77 9.76 -20.91
N ASP A 318 -13.99 9.23 -20.85
CA ASP A 318 -14.73 9.05 -19.59
C ASP A 318 -14.03 8.08 -18.64
N LEU A 319 -13.54 6.95 -19.16
CA LEU A 319 -12.81 5.96 -18.36
C LEU A 319 -11.50 6.55 -17.81
N PHE A 320 -10.77 7.31 -18.63
CA PHE A 320 -9.56 7.99 -18.20
C PHE A 320 -9.87 9.04 -17.12
N ALA A 321 -10.90 9.87 -17.32
CA ALA A 321 -11.32 10.88 -16.35
C ALA A 321 -11.67 10.27 -14.99
N VAL A 322 -12.40 9.15 -14.97
CA VAL A 322 -12.75 8.43 -13.72
C VAL A 322 -11.50 7.96 -12.96
N ILE A 323 -10.49 7.47 -13.67
CA ILE A 323 -9.29 6.92 -13.04
C ILE A 323 -8.34 8.06 -12.64
N LEU A 324 -8.18 9.06 -13.49
CA LEU A 324 -7.44 10.27 -13.16
C LEU A 324 -8.03 10.93 -11.92
N LYS A 325 -9.37 11.01 -11.79
CA LYS A 325 -10.06 11.50 -10.60
C LYS A 325 -9.68 10.70 -9.36
N LYS A 326 -9.67 9.37 -9.45
CA LYS A 326 -9.23 8.50 -8.34
C LYS A 326 -7.77 8.76 -7.95
N HIS A 327 -6.90 9.04 -8.93
CA HIS A 327 -5.48 9.30 -8.69
C HIS A 327 -5.23 10.66 -8.04
N LEU A 328 -5.86 11.70 -8.57
CA LEU A 328 -5.80 13.06 -8.03
C LEU A 328 -6.40 13.16 -6.62
N ALA A 329 -7.36 12.31 -6.26
CA ALA A 329 -7.96 12.29 -4.93
C ALA A 329 -6.96 12.02 -3.78
N TYR A 330 -5.81 11.38 -4.04
CA TYR A 330 -4.80 11.05 -3.02
C TYR A 330 -3.87 12.21 -2.66
N TYR A 331 -3.75 13.21 -3.52
CA TYR A 331 -2.87 14.35 -3.29
C TYR A 331 -3.56 15.40 -2.41
N SER A 332 -2.85 16.03 -1.49
CA SER A 332 -3.32 17.25 -0.81
C SER A 332 -3.58 18.38 -1.83
N LEU A 333 -4.29 19.43 -1.40
CA LEU A 333 -4.54 20.60 -2.26
C LEU A 333 -3.22 21.22 -2.75
N ASN A 334 -2.26 21.41 -1.85
CA ASN A 334 -0.93 21.93 -2.18
C ASN A 334 -0.17 21.03 -3.19
N GLU A 335 -0.18 19.72 -2.97
CA GLU A 335 0.45 18.76 -3.89
C GLU A 335 -0.25 18.74 -5.25
N LEU A 336 -1.57 18.91 -5.32
CA LEU A 336 -2.31 19.05 -6.56
C LEU A 336 -1.86 20.26 -7.36
N GLY A 337 -1.71 21.43 -6.72
CA GLY A 337 -1.19 22.63 -7.39
C GLY A 337 0.22 22.41 -7.96
N THR A 338 1.09 21.79 -7.19
CA THR A 338 2.46 21.44 -7.63
C THR A 338 2.45 20.44 -8.79
N LEU A 339 1.59 19.42 -8.69
CA LEU A 339 1.43 18.39 -9.69
C LEU A 339 0.95 18.97 -11.02
N TYR A 340 -0.07 19.84 -10.98
CA TYR A 340 -0.61 20.47 -12.17
C TYR A 340 0.46 21.31 -12.92
N ASN A 341 1.24 22.11 -12.20
CA ASN A 341 2.33 22.87 -12.80
C ASN A 341 3.38 21.93 -13.45
N LYS A 342 3.74 20.82 -12.79
CA LYS A 342 4.63 19.82 -13.37
C LYS A 342 4.05 19.13 -14.61
N LEU A 343 2.74 18.93 -14.66
CA LEU A 343 2.06 18.34 -15.80
C LEU A 343 2.05 19.28 -17.02
N LEU A 344 1.86 20.58 -16.78
CA LEU A 344 1.94 21.60 -17.82
C LEU A 344 3.34 21.72 -18.41
N ASP A 345 4.37 21.63 -17.56
CA ASP A 345 5.77 21.73 -17.97
C ASP A 345 6.30 20.40 -18.54
N TYR A 346 5.51 19.32 -18.52
CA TYR A 346 5.97 17.99 -18.93
C TYR A 346 6.11 17.94 -20.46
N PRO A 347 7.33 17.78 -21.01
CA PRO A 347 7.53 17.74 -22.45
C PRO A 347 7.03 16.38 -22.98
N LEU A 348 5.80 16.34 -23.48
CA LEU A 348 5.29 15.23 -24.30
C LEU A 348 5.87 15.35 -25.72
N ASP A 349 7.20 15.29 -25.84
CA ASP A 349 7.87 15.29 -27.14
C ASP A 349 7.90 13.85 -27.67
N VAL A 350 6.79 13.42 -28.26
CA VAL A 350 6.65 12.09 -28.86
C VAL A 350 6.86 12.22 -30.37
N THR A 351 8.09 11.97 -30.83
CA THR A 351 8.40 11.91 -32.26
C THR A 351 8.05 10.52 -32.80
N ILE A 352 7.15 10.43 -33.78
CA ILE A 352 6.73 9.15 -34.37
C ILE A 352 7.23 9.07 -35.81
N SER A 353 8.14 8.14 -36.08
CA SER A 353 8.51 7.80 -37.46
C SER A 353 7.51 6.79 -38.03
N SER A 354 6.52 7.27 -38.80
CA SER A 354 5.56 6.39 -39.48
C SER A 354 6.03 6.04 -40.90
N PRO A 355 6.02 4.76 -41.30
CA PRO A 355 6.31 4.32 -42.67
C PRO A 355 5.12 4.51 -43.64
N ILE A 356 3.96 4.95 -43.15
CA ILE A 356 2.73 5.17 -43.93
C ILE A 356 2.49 6.68 -44.06
N GLU A 357 1.86 7.11 -45.16
CA GLU A 357 1.22 8.45 -45.31
C GLU A 357 0.09 8.64 -44.28
N PHE A 358 0.45 8.68 -43.01
CA PHE A 358 -0.38 9.04 -41.87
C PHE A 358 0.38 10.15 -41.14
N ASP A 359 -0.27 11.30 -40.97
CA ASP A 359 0.30 12.44 -40.26
C ASP A 359 0.25 12.15 -38.74
N ALA A 360 1.18 11.30 -38.30
CA ALA A 360 1.28 10.87 -36.92
C ALA A 360 1.53 12.06 -35.98
N ASP A 361 2.26 13.06 -36.44
CA ASP A 361 2.54 14.27 -35.67
C ASP A 361 1.26 15.09 -35.42
N ALA A 362 0.36 15.19 -36.41
CA ALA A 362 -0.94 15.83 -36.21
C ALA A 362 -1.81 15.07 -35.20
N ALA A 363 -1.89 13.74 -35.29
CA ALA A 363 -2.67 12.92 -34.37
C ALA A 363 -2.11 12.95 -32.93
N VAL A 364 -0.78 12.97 -32.77
CA VAL A 364 -0.12 13.15 -31.47
C VAL A 364 -0.47 14.51 -30.88
N LYS A 365 -0.36 15.59 -31.66
CA LYS A 365 -0.69 16.94 -31.19
C LYS A 365 -2.15 17.05 -30.75
N GLU A 366 -3.07 16.47 -31.52
CA GLU A 366 -4.49 16.45 -31.14
C GLU A 366 -4.72 15.61 -29.87
N GLY A 367 -4.08 14.44 -29.75
CA GLY A 367 -4.17 13.59 -28.56
C GLY A 367 -3.62 14.26 -27.30
N ILE A 368 -2.50 14.99 -27.43
CA ILE A 368 -1.93 15.80 -26.34
C ILE A 368 -2.91 16.93 -25.97
N SER A 369 -3.54 17.58 -26.94
CA SER A 369 -4.55 18.61 -26.67
C SER A 369 -5.75 18.05 -25.89
N LYS A 370 -6.32 16.93 -26.34
CA LYS A 370 -7.44 16.27 -25.65
C LYS A 370 -7.06 15.74 -24.28
N LEU A 371 -5.84 15.23 -24.12
CA LEU A 371 -5.29 14.84 -22.81
C LEU A 371 -5.23 16.05 -21.88
N HIS A 372 -4.72 17.18 -22.37
CA HIS A 372 -4.63 18.41 -21.60
C HIS A 372 -6.01 18.90 -21.15
N ASP A 373 -7.01 18.88 -22.05
CA ASP A 373 -8.39 19.25 -21.72
C ASP A 373 -9.00 18.32 -20.66
N CYS A 374 -8.80 17.01 -20.79
CA CYS A 374 -9.30 16.03 -19.83
C CYS A 374 -8.61 16.14 -18.46
N ILE A 375 -7.28 16.37 -18.45
CA ILE A 375 -6.53 16.63 -17.22
C ILE A 375 -7.05 17.88 -16.54
N LEU A 376 -7.25 18.94 -17.32
CA LEU A 376 -7.74 20.22 -16.83
C LEU A 376 -9.11 20.07 -16.18
N GLU A 377 -10.08 19.48 -16.86
CA GLU A 377 -11.43 19.29 -16.34
C GLU A 377 -11.45 18.41 -15.09
N THR A 378 -10.74 17.27 -15.12
CA THR A 378 -10.66 16.36 -13.98
C THR A 378 -9.96 17.00 -12.78
N PHE A 379 -8.91 17.80 -13.02
CA PHE A 379 -8.22 18.56 -12.00
C PHE A 379 -9.16 19.58 -11.35
N LYS A 380 -9.92 20.35 -12.15
CA LYS A 380 -10.91 21.29 -11.65
C LYS A 380 -11.93 20.61 -10.75
N MET A 381 -12.47 19.48 -11.17
CA MET A 381 -13.42 18.70 -10.36
C MET A 381 -12.81 18.24 -9.02
N CYS A 382 -11.57 17.73 -9.03
CA CYS A 382 -10.90 17.27 -7.82
C CYS A 382 -10.55 18.42 -6.86
N ALA A 383 -10.08 19.55 -7.40
CA ALA A 383 -9.79 20.74 -6.63
C ALA A 383 -11.05 21.30 -5.98
N CYS A 384 -12.16 21.43 -6.73
CA CYS A 384 -13.44 21.89 -6.20
C CYS A 384 -13.97 20.97 -5.09
N ASP A 385 -13.91 19.65 -5.25
CA ASP A 385 -14.31 18.69 -4.20
C ASP A 385 -13.46 18.85 -2.92
N LYS A 386 -12.13 18.99 -3.05
CA LYS A 386 -11.24 19.16 -1.90
C LYS A 386 -11.39 20.51 -1.22
N ILE A 387 -11.54 21.59 -1.99
CA ILE A 387 -11.84 22.93 -1.45
C ILE A 387 -13.14 22.85 -0.64
N SER A 388 -14.18 22.24 -1.22
CA SER A 388 -15.48 22.10 -0.55
C SER A 388 -15.39 21.32 0.75
N LYS A 389 -14.69 20.17 0.75
CA LYS A 389 -14.45 19.37 1.96
C LYS A 389 -13.65 20.13 3.02
N SER A 390 -12.65 20.91 2.61
CA SER A 390 -11.84 21.73 3.53
C SER A 390 -12.69 22.83 4.15
N ILE A 391 -13.51 23.53 3.36
CA ILE A 391 -14.42 24.56 3.83
C ILE A 391 -15.49 23.97 4.75
N LEU A 392 -16.01 22.78 4.46
CA LEU A 392 -16.94 22.05 5.33
C LEU A 392 -16.30 21.68 6.66
N ALA A 393 -15.06 21.18 6.65
CA ALA A 393 -14.33 20.87 7.87
C ALA A 393 -14.08 22.12 8.73
N ILE A 394 -13.69 23.23 8.09
CA ILE A 394 -13.54 24.54 8.72
C ILE A 394 -14.89 24.98 9.31
N SER A 395 -15.97 24.90 8.54
CA SER A 395 -17.32 25.30 8.95
C SER A 395 -17.81 24.48 10.14
N SER A 396 -17.66 23.14 10.10
CA SER A 396 -18.04 22.24 11.19
C SER A 396 -17.27 22.55 12.47
N THR A 397 -15.95 22.77 12.36
CA THR A 397 -15.09 23.10 13.50
C THR A 397 -15.45 24.45 14.10
N ILE A 398 -15.81 25.43 13.28
CA ILE A 398 -16.27 26.76 13.72
C ILE A 398 -17.68 26.71 14.32
N CYS A 399 -18.59 25.92 13.76
CA CYS A 399 -20.00 25.92 14.15
C CYS A 399 -20.27 25.08 15.41
N LYS A 400 -19.45 24.05 15.68
CA LYS A 400 -19.62 23.13 16.82
C LYS A 400 -19.62 23.83 18.19
N PRO A 401 -18.72 24.78 18.51
CA PRO A 401 -18.74 25.52 19.77
C PRO A 401 -19.95 26.44 19.98
N VAL A 402 -20.54 26.93 18.88
CA VAL A 402 -21.66 27.90 18.89
C VAL A 402 -23.02 27.27 18.61
N ASN A 403 -23.09 25.94 18.49
CA ASN A 403 -24.32 25.18 18.28
C ASN A 403 -25.12 25.64 17.04
N ILE A 404 -24.41 26.07 15.98
CA ILE A 404 -25.01 26.43 14.70
C ILE A 404 -25.15 25.15 13.86
N SER A 405 -26.36 24.84 13.39
CA SER A 405 -26.53 23.73 12.44
C SER A 405 -25.86 24.07 11.11
N VAL A 406 -24.93 23.21 10.69
CA VAL A 406 -24.22 23.30 9.39
C VAL A 406 -25.22 23.24 8.22
N GLU A 407 -26.39 22.60 8.39
CA GLU A 407 -27.42 22.52 7.34
C GLU A 407 -27.94 23.90 6.94
N SER A 408 -27.99 24.86 7.88
CA SER A 408 -28.45 26.22 7.60
C SER A 408 -27.54 27.02 6.66
N LEU A 409 -26.29 26.58 6.47
CA LEU A 409 -25.34 27.18 5.52
C LEU A 409 -25.67 26.82 4.07
N TYR A 410 -26.38 25.72 3.82
CA TYR A 410 -26.57 25.16 2.47
C TYR A 410 -28.01 25.25 1.95
N THR A 411 -28.99 25.54 2.81
CA THR A 411 -30.42 25.51 2.42
C THR A 411 -30.97 26.82 1.85
N ASN A 412 -30.20 27.92 1.81
CA ASN A 412 -30.74 29.25 1.51
C ASN A 412 -30.43 29.84 0.12
N ASP A 413 -29.54 29.25 -0.68
CA ASP A 413 -29.27 29.75 -2.02
C ASP A 413 -30.08 28.98 -3.06
N GLY A 414 -31.23 29.54 -3.45
CA GLY A 414 -32.01 29.13 -4.62
C GLY A 414 -31.30 29.40 -5.96
N VAL A 415 -29.97 29.36 -5.99
CA VAL A 415 -29.14 29.56 -7.17
C VAL A 415 -28.74 28.18 -7.69
N ASN A 416 -29.30 27.80 -8.85
CA ASN A 416 -28.78 26.74 -9.71
C ASN A 416 -27.34 27.08 -10.14
N SER A 417 -26.36 26.90 -9.27
CA SER A 417 -24.97 26.87 -9.70
C SER A 417 -24.70 25.53 -10.38
N ASN A 418 -24.01 25.55 -11.52
CA ASN A 418 -23.61 24.39 -12.34
C ASN A 418 -22.74 23.35 -11.60
N TYR A 419 -22.59 23.48 -10.28
CA TYR A 419 -21.79 22.59 -9.45
C TYR A 419 -22.63 21.77 -8.46
N SER A 420 -23.95 21.96 -8.41
CA SER A 420 -24.84 21.22 -7.49
C SER A 420 -24.76 19.68 -7.64
N GLU A 421 -24.46 19.18 -8.84
CA GLU A 421 -24.26 17.74 -9.11
C GLU A 421 -23.02 17.14 -8.42
N TYR A 422 -22.08 17.97 -7.95
CA TYR A 422 -20.87 17.52 -7.28
C TYR A 422 -21.01 17.42 -5.75
N PHE A 423 -22.18 17.74 -5.20
CA PHE A 423 -22.44 17.75 -3.75
C PHE A 423 -23.46 16.67 -3.36
N SER A 424 -22.98 15.47 -3.02
CA SER A 424 -23.80 14.47 -2.32
C SER A 424 -23.73 14.72 -0.81
N CYS A 425 -24.79 15.27 -0.22
CA CYS A 425 -24.89 15.45 1.24
C CYS A 425 -24.74 14.13 2.04
N ASN A 426 -24.97 12.97 1.41
CA ASN A 426 -24.92 11.67 2.10
C ASN A 426 -23.49 11.18 2.39
N ASP A 427 -22.48 11.59 1.63
CA ASP A 427 -21.07 11.24 1.90
C ASP A 427 -20.45 12.15 2.99
N LEU A 428 -21.17 13.20 3.40
CA LEU A 428 -20.68 14.25 4.31
C LEU A 428 -20.96 13.97 5.79
N MET A 429 -21.94 13.12 6.11
CA MET A 429 -22.39 12.86 7.49
C MET A 429 -21.85 11.55 8.09
N THR A 430 -21.14 10.72 7.31
CA THR A 430 -20.76 9.35 7.72
C THR A 430 -19.33 9.19 8.20
N ASN A 431 -18.53 10.26 8.28
CA ASN A 431 -17.19 10.20 8.86
C ASN A 431 -17.22 10.42 10.37
N ASP A 432 -17.53 9.34 11.11
CA ASP A 432 -17.11 9.11 12.51
C ASP A 432 -15.57 9.03 12.58
N ARG A 433 -14.87 10.14 12.34
CA ARG A 433 -13.44 10.22 12.68
C ARG A 433 -13.32 10.57 14.16
N ASP A 434 -12.86 9.59 14.94
CA ASP A 434 -12.40 9.72 16.32
C ASP A 434 -11.48 10.95 16.47
N ASP A 435 -11.82 11.81 17.44
CA ASP A 435 -11.07 12.79 18.27
C ASP A 435 -9.74 13.41 17.81
N THR A 436 -9.34 13.29 16.55
CA THR A 436 -8.21 14.04 15.99
C THR A 436 -8.71 15.45 15.70
N GLU A 437 -8.49 16.35 16.66
CA GLU A 437 -8.68 17.79 16.51
C GLU A 437 -7.91 18.19 15.23
N MET A 438 -8.67 18.40 14.15
CA MET A 438 -8.11 18.66 12.83
C MET A 438 -7.43 20.03 12.89
N ASP A 439 -6.13 20.07 12.60
CA ASP A 439 -5.35 21.29 12.66
C ASP A 439 -5.83 22.27 11.59
N LEU A 440 -6.58 23.29 12.03
CA LEU A 440 -7.16 24.32 11.16
C LEU A 440 -6.07 25.15 10.48
N ASP A 441 -4.92 25.36 11.13
CA ASP A 441 -3.83 26.12 10.53
C ASP A 441 -3.22 25.34 9.35
N VAL A 442 -3.17 24.01 9.42
CA VAL A 442 -2.78 23.16 8.29
C VAL A 442 -3.79 23.28 7.15
N LEU A 443 -5.10 23.22 7.42
CA LEU A 443 -6.12 23.37 6.37
C LEU A 443 -6.10 24.75 5.70
N PHE A 444 -5.95 25.82 6.49
CA PHE A 444 -5.84 27.17 5.95
C PHE A 444 -4.54 27.36 5.17
N SER A 445 -3.42 26.82 5.67
CA SER A 445 -2.14 26.84 4.96
C SER A 445 -2.22 26.09 3.63
N ASP A 446 -2.88 24.93 3.60
CA ASP A 446 -3.06 24.12 2.38
C ASP A 446 -3.96 24.83 1.35
N LEU A 447 -5.06 25.46 1.79
CA LEU A 447 -5.93 26.27 0.94
C LEU A 447 -5.18 27.48 0.37
N TYR A 448 -4.43 28.20 1.21
CA TYR A 448 -3.66 29.36 0.80
C TYR A 448 -2.55 28.99 -0.19
N ALA A 449 -1.78 27.94 0.12
CA ALA A 449 -0.71 27.45 -0.76
C ALA A 449 -1.28 27.00 -2.12
N PHE A 450 -2.43 26.33 -2.14
CA PHE A 450 -3.09 25.96 -3.39
C PHE A 450 -3.53 27.16 -4.23
N VAL A 451 -4.15 28.16 -3.60
CA VAL A 451 -4.56 29.40 -4.28
C VAL A 451 -3.35 30.14 -4.85
N ASP A 452 -2.21 30.15 -4.14
CA ASP A 452 -1.00 30.81 -4.62
C ASP A 452 -0.29 30.04 -5.75
N LEU A 453 -0.27 28.70 -5.67
CA LEU A 453 0.39 27.84 -6.66
C LEU A 453 -0.37 27.69 -7.97
N SER A 454 -1.70 27.87 -7.95
CA SER A 454 -2.57 27.68 -9.11
C SER A 454 -2.56 28.88 -10.06
N ARG A 455 -1.38 29.33 -10.52
CA ARG A 455 -1.19 30.55 -11.33
C ARG A 455 -2.16 30.71 -12.51
N ASN A 456 -2.49 29.61 -13.19
CA ASN A 456 -3.39 29.62 -14.36
C ASN A 456 -4.90 29.59 -14.01
N PHE A 457 -5.25 29.20 -12.78
CA PHE A 457 -6.64 29.19 -12.28
C PHE A 457 -6.84 30.07 -11.07
N ARG A 458 -5.89 30.97 -10.82
CA ARG A 458 -5.85 31.78 -9.62
C ARG A 458 -7.18 32.49 -9.47
N ASP A 459 -7.68 33.11 -10.52
CA ASP A 459 -8.93 33.88 -10.48
C ASP A 459 -10.16 32.99 -10.23
N GLU A 460 -10.26 31.81 -10.87
CA GLU A 460 -11.40 30.89 -10.74
C GLU A 460 -11.46 30.26 -9.33
N PHE A 461 -10.37 29.69 -8.84
CA PHE A 461 -10.34 29.09 -7.51
C PHE A 461 -10.31 30.13 -6.39
N THR A 462 -9.64 31.27 -6.58
CA THR A 462 -9.71 32.38 -5.60
C THR A 462 -11.14 32.87 -5.48
N SER A 463 -11.85 33.05 -6.59
CA SER A 463 -13.27 33.45 -6.56
C SER A 463 -14.12 32.43 -5.80
N LEU A 464 -13.96 31.13 -6.07
CA LEU A 464 -14.70 30.07 -5.36
C LEU A 464 -14.40 30.04 -3.86
N VAL A 465 -13.11 30.08 -3.49
CA VAL A 465 -12.67 30.09 -2.08
C VAL A 465 -13.18 31.36 -1.38
N HIS A 466 -13.08 32.52 -2.01
CA HIS A 466 -13.56 33.79 -1.47
C HIS A 466 -15.08 33.81 -1.29
N GLU A 467 -15.84 33.34 -2.28
CA GLU A 467 -17.30 33.25 -2.21
C GLU A 467 -17.72 32.40 -1.01
N LYS A 468 -17.18 31.19 -0.90
CA LYS A 468 -17.55 30.24 0.16
C LYS A 468 -17.09 30.67 1.55
N LEU A 469 -15.89 31.24 1.68
CA LEU A 469 -15.44 31.80 2.96
C LEU A 469 -16.25 33.05 3.35
N SER A 470 -16.67 33.88 2.38
CA SER A 470 -17.54 35.03 2.64
C SER A 470 -18.93 34.59 3.11
N GLN A 471 -19.50 33.55 2.52
CA GLN A 471 -20.77 32.95 2.97
C GLN A 471 -20.68 32.49 4.43
N LEU A 472 -19.58 31.79 4.78
CA LEU A 472 -19.32 31.35 6.14
C LEU A 472 -19.17 32.54 7.12
N LEU A 473 -18.38 33.55 6.76
CA LEU A 473 -18.20 34.76 7.57
C LEU A 473 -19.52 35.51 7.79
N ASN A 474 -20.39 35.58 6.79
CA ASN A 474 -21.71 36.19 6.93
C ASN A 474 -22.60 35.44 7.93
N VAL A 475 -22.55 34.11 7.96
CA VAL A 475 -23.30 33.32 8.96
C VAL A 475 -22.72 33.50 10.36
N ILE A 476 -21.39 33.49 10.50
CA ILE A 476 -20.71 33.77 11.77
C ILE A 476 -21.09 35.17 12.26
N SER A 477 -21.02 36.18 11.38
CA SER A 477 -21.39 37.57 11.66
C SER A 477 -22.84 37.69 12.12
N LYS A 478 -23.78 37.03 11.43
CA LYS A 478 -25.19 37.00 11.81
C LYS A 478 -25.40 36.35 13.18
N HIS A 479 -24.70 35.26 13.47
CA HIS A 479 -24.78 34.60 14.77
C HIS A 479 -24.20 35.47 15.89
N ILE A 480 -23.02 36.06 15.70
CA ILE A 480 -22.40 36.97 16.67
C ILE A 480 -23.31 38.18 16.93
N ARG A 481 -23.92 38.75 15.89
CA ARG A 481 -24.91 39.82 16.03
C ARG A 481 -26.16 39.38 16.80
N SER A 482 -26.56 38.11 16.70
CA SER A 482 -27.67 37.55 17.48
C SER A 482 -27.33 37.29 18.95
N LEU A 483 -26.03 37.18 19.29
CA LEU A 483 -25.55 37.05 20.66
C LEU A 483 -25.58 38.37 21.44
N GLN A 484 -26.09 39.46 20.85
CA GLN A 484 -26.34 40.72 21.56
C GLN A 484 -27.01 40.41 22.90
N ILE A 485 -26.34 40.81 23.98
CA ILE A 485 -26.92 40.87 25.31
C ILE A 485 -28.06 41.87 25.17
N LYS A 486 -29.30 41.38 24.99
CA LYS A 486 -30.49 42.22 25.02
C LYS A 486 -30.42 43.04 26.29
N GLU A 487 -30.84 44.30 26.22
CA GLU A 487 -31.04 45.29 27.30
C GLU A 487 -31.86 44.80 28.52
N GLN A 488 -32.08 43.49 28.69
CA GLN A 488 -32.56 42.88 29.94
C GLN A 488 -31.61 43.11 31.12
N SER A 489 -30.34 43.53 30.90
CA SER A 489 -29.49 43.98 32.01
C SER A 489 -30.04 45.25 32.66
N ASP A 490 -30.61 46.18 31.91
CA ASP A 490 -31.05 47.46 32.46
C ASP A 490 -32.35 47.32 33.26
N GLU A 491 -33.23 46.41 32.85
CA GLU A 491 -34.47 46.08 33.59
C GLU A 491 -34.20 45.27 34.87
N THR A 492 -33.15 44.44 34.87
CA THR A 492 -32.72 43.69 36.07
C THR A 492 -31.92 44.57 37.03
N LEU A 493 -31.20 45.60 36.53
CA LEU A 493 -30.46 46.56 37.35
C LEU A 493 -31.36 47.61 38.03
N MET A 494 -32.47 48.01 37.42
CA MET A 494 -33.39 48.99 38.03
C MET A 494 -34.11 48.46 39.28
N LEU A 495 -33.99 47.17 39.60
CA LEU A 495 -34.53 46.58 40.83
C LEU A 495 -33.53 46.56 42.00
N MET A 496 -32.30 47.06 41.81
CA MET A 496 -31.27 47.15 42.85
C MET A 496 -31.34 48.52 43.55
N ASP A 497 -32.38 48.76 44.35
CA ASP A 497 -32.47 49.94 45.22
C ASP A 497 -31.76 49.69 46.57
N GLU A 498 -31.42 50.78 47.29
CA GLU A 498 -30.38 51.01 48.33
C GLU A 498 -30.12 49.99 49.48
N GLU A 499 -30.78 48.83 49.57
CA GLU A 499 -30.47 47.78 50.56
C GLU A 499 -30.11 46.46 49.86
N THR A 500 -28.88 46.32 49.40
CA THR A 500 -28.41 45.10 48.72
C THR A 500 -27.72 44.14 49.70
N ASP A 501 -28.38 43.01 49.98
CA ASP A 501 -27.85 41.90 50.77
C ASP A 501 -26.81 41.10 49.95
N VAL A 502 -25.88 40.41 50.63
CA VAL A 502 -24.77 39.62 50.05
C VAL A 502 -25.27 38.60 49.01
N ALA A 503 -26.50 38.11 49.17
CA ALA A 503 -27.17 37.21 48.22
C ALA A 503 -27.33 37.81 46.81
N THR A 504 -27.44 39.12 46.67
CA THR A 504 -27.58 39.77 45.35
C THR A 504 -26.24 39.86 44.61
N LEU A 505 -25.12 39.98 45.34
CA LEU A 505 -23.77 39.89 44.80
C LEU A 505 -23.43 38.46 44.33
N GLU A 506 -23.90 37.42 45.01
CA GLU A 506 -23.79 36.04 44.54
C GLU A 506 -24.54 35.84 43.21
N ILE A 507 -25.76 36.37 43.08
CA ILE A 507 -26.53 36.27 41.83
C ILE A 507 -25.83 37.01 40.68
N ALA A 508 -25.26 38.20 40.94
CA ALA A 508 -24.46 38.93 39.97
C ALA A 508 -23.18 38.15 39.59
N GLY A 509 -22.55 37.47 40.55
CA GLY A 509 -21.42 36.57 40.33
C GLY A 509 -21.77 35.37 39.45
N TYR A 510 -22.91 34.72 39.67
CA TYR A 510 -23.40 33.62 38.83
C TYR A 510 -23.74 34.06 37.40
N LEU A 511 -24.34 35.24 37.24
CA LEU A 511 -24.61 35.83 35.93
C LEU A 511 -23.31 36.20 35.20
N PHE A 512 -22.36 36.77 35.93
CA PHE A 512 -21.04 37.11 35.40
C PHE A 512 -20.26 35.86 34.99
N ASP A 513 -20.27 34.80 35.82
CA ASP A 513 -19.63 33.53 35.49
C ASP A 513 -20.28 32.87 34.27
N GLY A 514 -21.60 32.92 34.14
CA GLY A 514 -22.30 32.45 32.95
C GLY A 514 -21.92 33.22 31.68
N VAL A 515 -21.80 34.56 31.76
CA VAL A 515 -21.41 35.42 30.62
C VAL A 515 -19.93 35.23 30.26
N VAL A 516 -19.04 35.18 31.26
CA VAL A 516 -17.60 34.97 31.08
C VAL A 516 -17.33 33.57 30.56
N HIS A 517 -17.99 32.54 31.07
CA HIS A 517 -17.82 31.16 30.58
C HIS A 517 -18.31 31.01 29.12
N LYS A 518 -19.39 31.72 28.75
CA LYS A 518 -19.88 31.79 27.36
C LYS A 518 -18.90 32.57 26.46
N PHE A 519 -18.30 33.64 26.97
CA PHE A 519 -17.25 34.39 26.26
C PHE A 519 -15.94 33.60 26.12
N LEU A 520 -15.48 32.91 27.18
CA LEU A 520 -14.28 32.07 27.17
C LEU A 520 -14.44 30.86 26.25
N SER A 521 -15.64 30.27 26.18
CA SER A 521 -15.97 29.26 25.15
C SER A 521 -15.89 29.82 23.72
N SER A 522 -16.04 31.14 23.56
CA SER A 522 -15.89 31.87 22.29
C SER A 522 -14.44 32.26 21.98
N ASN A 523 -13.46 32.05 22.87
CA ASN A 523 -12.04 32.37 22.56
C ASN A 523 -11.46 31.49 21.45
N LYS A 524 -11.90 30.22 21.34
CA LYS A 524 -11.56 29.38 20.18
C LYS A 524 -12.08 29.99 18.87
N LEU A 525 -13.27 30.60 18.90
CA LEU A 525 -13.86 31.31 17.75
C LEU A 525 -13.04 32.54 17.36
N VAL A 526 -12.51 33.29 18.33
CA VAL A 526 -11.66 34.46 18.07
C VAL A 526 -10.33 34.05 17.39
N GLY A 527 -9.67 33.01 17.89
CA GLY A 527 -8.46 32.45 17.25
C GLY A 527 -8.73 31.97 15.81
N LEU A 528 -9.89 31.37 15.58
CA LEU A 528 -10.37 30.96 14.25
C LEU A 528 -10.59 32.13 13.29
N ILE A 529 -11.25 33.20 13.76
CA ILE A 529 -11.44 34.42 12.96
C ILE A 529 -10.09 35.08 12.65
N LEU A 530 -9.10 34.98 13.54
CA LEU A 530 -7.75 35.51 13.32
C LEU A 530 -7.02 34.78 12.20
N SER A 531 -7.14 33.45 12.13
CA SER A 531 -6.58 32.68 11.01
C SER A 531 -7.26 33.01 9.66
N LEU A 532 -8.55 33.37 9.66
CA LEU A 532 -9.24 33.86 8.44
C LEU A 532 -8.76 35.24 7.99
N GLY A 533 -8.28 36.09 8.91
CA GLY A 533 -7.69 37.39 8.60
C GLY A 533 -6.37 37.34 7.80
N LYS A 534 -5.79 36.15 7.62
CA LYS A 534 -4.58 35.94 6.80
C LYS A 534 -4.87 35.93 5.29
N PHE A 535 -6.13 35.82 4.88
CA PHE A 535 -6.52 35.92 3.45
C PHE A 535 -6.50 37.37 2.96
N PRO A 536 -6.08 37.63 1.70
CA PRO A 536 -6.12 38.98 1.12
C PRO A 536 -7.54 39.54 1.00
N GLU A 537 -7.65 40.85 0.74
CA GLU A 537 -8.95 41.50 0.49
C GLU A 537 -9.75 40.74 -0.60
N PRO A 538 -11.08 40.57 -0.44
CA PRO A 538 -11.99 41.30 0.46
C PRO A 538 -12.28 40.64 1.83
N LEU A 539 -11.77 39.44 2.11
CA LEU A 539 -12.09 38.68 3.34
C LEU A 539 -11.66 39.41 4.63
N SER A 540 -10.53 40.11 4.59
CA SER A 540 -10.02 40.91 5.71
C SER A 540 -11.00 42.00 6.18
N SER A 541 -11.78 42.59 5.27
CA SER A 541 -12.79 43.62 5.62
C SER A 541 -13.97 43.05 6.41
N GLN A 542 -14.50 41.90 6.00
CA GLN A 542 -15.60 41.23 6.71
C GLN A 542 -15.15 40.73 8.09
N VAL A 543 -13.91 40.25 8.18
CA VAL A 543 -13.29 39.88 9.45
C VAL A 543 -13.17 41.11 10.37
N HIS A 544 -12.79 42.27 9.83
CA HIS A 544 -12.75 43.52 10.59
C HIS A 544 -14.12 43.94 11.14
N ASP A 545 -15.18 43.85 10.34
CA ASP A 545 -16.54 44.17 10.75
C ASP A 545 -17.02 43.27 11.91
N ILE A 546 -16.66 41.99 11.87
CA ILE A 546 -16.96 41.04 12.96
C ILE A 546 -16.21 41.45 14.23
N TYR A 547 -14.93 41.83 14.12
CA TYR A 547 -14.15 42.28 15.26
C TYR A 547 -14.70 43.55 15.89
N GLU A 548 -15.04 44.56 15.08
CA GLU A 548 -15.64 45.80 15.57
C GLU A 548 -16.95 45.51 16.31
N HIS A 549 -17.75 44.58 15.81
CA HIS A 549 -18.98 44.17 16.47
C HIS A 549 -18.74 43.48 17.83
N ILE A 550 -17.78 42.54 17.91
CA ILE A 550 -17.41 41.88 19.17
C ILE A 550 -16.91 42.91 20.20
N ALA A 551 -16.03 43.81 19.78
CA ALA A 551 -15.47 44.83 20.67
C ALA A 551 -16.56 45.72 21.27
N THR A 552 -17.42 46.25 20.40
CA THR A 552 -18.39 47.29 20.77
C THR A 552 -19.62 46.72 21.47
N ASN A 553 -20.10 45.53 21.06
CA ASN A 553 -21.39 45.02 21.53
C ASN A 553 -21.29 43.89 22.56
N LEU A 554 -20.13 43.26 22.73
CA LEU A 554 -19.94 42.19 23.72
C LEU A 554 -18.95 42.61 24.80
N LEU A 555 -17.77 43.08 24.42
CA LEU A 555 -16.71 43.40 25.39
C LEU A 555 -16.95 44.72 26.12
N GLU A 556 -17.30 45.79 25.41
CA GLU A 556 -17.53 47.11 26.01
C GLU A 556 -18.63 47.12 27.09
N PRO A 557 -19.79 46.45 26.92
CA PRO A 557 -20.80 46.35 27.98
C PRO A 557 -20.31 45.62 29.22
N ILE A 558 -19.56 44.52 29.06
CA ILE A 558 -19.01 43.74 30.19
C ILE A 558 -18.03 44.61 30.99
N VAL A 559 -17.14 45.32 30.30
CA VAL A 559 -16.20 46.26 30.92
C VAL A 559 -16.95 47.36 31.67
N LYS A 560 -17.94 47.99 31.03
CA LYS A 560 -18.75 49.07 31.62
C LYS A 560 -19.47 48.59 32.87
N HIS A 561 -20.07 47.41 32.83
CA HIS A 561 -20.77 46.81 33.96
C HIS A 561 -19.83 46.45 35.12
N THR A 562 -18.68 45.86 34.81
CA THR A 562 -17.62 45.55 35.79
C THR A 562 -17.13 46.82 36.48
N LYS A 563 -16.93 47.91 35.71
CA LYS A 563 -16.57 49.22 36.25
C LYS A 563 -17.63 49.78 37.21
N MET A 564 -18.92 49.62 36.88
CA MET A 564 -20.02 50.02 37.76
C MET A 564 -20.04 49.21 39.05
N MET A 565 -19.93 47.87 38.97
CA MET A 565 -19.92 46.97 40.13
C MET A 565 -18.77 47.28 41.10
N ILE A 566 -17.57 47.54 40.56
CA ILE A 566 -16.40 47.92 41.37
C ILE A 566 -16.63 49.28 42.04
N SER A 567 -17.24 50.23 41.34
CA SER A 567 -17.48 51.59 41.85
C SER A 567 -18.57 51.65 42.93
N SER A 568 -19.47 50.66 42.99
CA SER A 568 -20.55 50.57 43.99
C SER A 568 -20.15 49.84 45.28
N LEU A 569 -18.94 49.28 45.36
CA LEU A 569 -18.48 48.63 46.59
C LEU A 569 -18.14 49.70 47.65
N PRO A 570 -18.73 49.65 48.86
CA PRO A 570 -18.42 50.60 49.91
C PRO A 570 -16.98 50.42 50.37
N LEU A 571 -16.15 51.45 50.16
CA LEU A 571 -14.71 51.46 50.49
C LEU A 571 -14.42 51.89 51.93
N GLU A 572 -15.45 52.27 52.70
CA GLU A 572 -15.30 52.73 54.08
C GLU A 572 -15.90 51.69 55.05
N SER A 573 -15.06 50.76 55.51
CA SER A 573 -15.28 50.13 56.81
C SER A 573 -14.06 50.36 57.68
N ASP A 574 -14.26 51.12 58.77
CA ASP A 574 -13.27 51.33 59.82
C ASP A 574 -12.60 50.01 60.20
N ALA A 575 -11.27 50.08 60.35
CA ALA A 575 -10.37 48.98 60.61
C ALA A 575 -10.84 48.08 61.77
N SER A 576 -11.61 47.05 61.44
CA SER A 576 -11.81 45.89 62.28
C SER A 576 -11.71 44.64 61.40
N GLN A 577 -10.95 43.66 61.89
CA GLN A 577 -10.51 42.45 61.22
C GLN A 577 -11.68 41.59 60.68
N ASP A 578 -12.21 41.95 59.51
CA ASP A 578 -13.19 41.12 58.81
C ASP A 578 -12.56 40.45 57.57
N PRO A 579 -12.42 39.11 57.53
CA PRO A 579 -11.85 38.37 56.39
C PRO A 579 -12.56 38.61 55.05
N LEU A 580 -13.72 39.26 55.05
CA LEU A 580 -14.47 39.63 53.85
C LEU A 580 -13.78 40.70 52.98
N ASP A 581 -12.87 41.50 53.56
CA ASP A 581 -12.16 42.57 52.83
C ASP A 581 -11.01 42.03 51.95
N ASP A 582 -10.42 40.90 52.33
CA ASP A 582 -9.38 40.23 51.54
C ASP A 582 -9.96 39.47 50.33
N GLU A 583 -11.19 38.98 50.45
CA GLU A 583 -11.90 38.29 49.36
C GLU A 583 -12.32 39.28 48.26
N LYS A 584 -12.74 40.50 48.62
CA LYS A 584 -13.06 41.58 47.66
C LYS A 584 -11.81 42.08 46.91
N LYS A 585 -10.66 42.19 47.59
CA LYS A 585 -9.36 42.50 46.96
C LYS A 585 -8.92 41.38 46.02
N LEU A 586 -9.16 40.13 46.38
CA LEU A 586 -8.89 38.97 45.53
C LEU A 586 -9.74 38.99 44.26
N TYR A 587 -11.03 39.31 44.35
CA TYR A 587 -11.91 39.45 43.18
C TYR A 587 -11.46 40.56 42.24
N ALA A 588 -11.04 41.72 42.76
CA ALA A 588 -10.49 42.80 41.94
C ALA A 588 -9.19 42.39 41.22
N VAL A 589 -8.30 41.65 41.91
CA VAL A 589 -7.07 41.09 41.32
C VAL A 589 -7.38 40.04 40.26
N MET A 590 -8.38 39.19 40.48
CA MET A 590 -8.82 38.18 39.50
C MET A 590 -9.41 38.83 38.24
N ILE A 591 -10.19 39.91 38.39
CA ILE A 591 -10.74 40.68 37.26
C ILE A 591 -9.62 41.38 36.48
N MET A 592 -8.64 41.97 37.16
CA MET A 592 -7.46 42.54 36.52
C MET A 592 -6.63 41.46 35.80
N TYR A 593 -6.43 40.29 36.42
CA TYR A 593 -5.72 39.17 35.82
C TYR A 593 -6.45 38.61 34.59
N ALA A 594 -7.78 38.49 34.63
CA ALA A 594 -8.59 38.07 33.49
C ALA A 594 -8.49 39.08 32.34
N SER A 595 -8.56 40.38 32.64
CA SER A 595 -8.42 41.44 31.64
C SER A 595 -7.01 41.46 31.01
N PHE A 596 -5.98 41.24 31.82
CA PHE A 596 -4.59 41.19 31.36
C PHE A 596 -4.30 39.92 30.54
N ASN A 597 -4.92 38.79 30.88
CA ASN A 597 -4.83 37.55 30.09
C ASN A 597 -5.54 37.69 28.75
N ILE A 598 -6.73 38.29 28.71
CA ILE A 598 -7.42 38.60 27.44
C ILE A 598 -6.51 39.49 26.56
N LYS A 599 -5.89 40.52 27.14
CA LYS A 599 -4.92 41.38 26.45
C LYS A 599 -3.68 40.62 25.96
N SER A 600 -3.12 39.73 26.79
CA SER A 600 -1.94 38.94 26.44
C SER A 600 -2.24 37.93 25.33
N ILE A 601 -3.41 37.29 25.37
CA ILE A 601 -3.87 36.36 24.33
C ILE A 601 -4.09 37.11 23.02
N VAL A 602 -4.78 38.26 23.05
CA VAL A 602 -4.99 39.10 21.86
C VAL A 602 -3.66 39.59 21.27
N ARG A 603 -2.66 39.94 22.08
CA ARG A 603 -1.33 40.40 21.62
C ARG A 603 -0.40 39.27 21.15
N ALA A 604 -0.50 38.08 21.73
CA ALA A 604 0.30 36.93 21.31
C ALA A 604 -0.16 36.39 19.95
N GLU A 605 -1.46 36.45 19.68
CA GLU A 605 -2.08 35.92 18.47
C GLU A 605 -2.21 36.96 17.33
N ASN A 606 -2.21 38.27 17.63
CA ASN A 606 -2.19 39.32 16.60
C ASN A 606 -0.76 39.82 16.31
N SER A 607 -0.27 39.57 15.10
CA SER A 607 0.89 40.26 14.53
C SER A 607 0.59 41.73 14.13
N TYR A 608 -0.68 42.16 14.16
CA TYR A 608 -1.09 43.54 13.89
C TYR A 608 -0.96 44.43 15.15
N ARG A 609 0.06 45.31 15.16
CA ARG A 609 0.37 46.18 16.30
C ARG A 609 -0.64 47.32 16.55
N ASP A 610 -1.46 47.71 15.57
CA ASP A 610 -2.31 48.91 15.67
C ASP A 610 -3.75 48.70 15.17
N SER A 611 -4.47 47.73 15.72
CA SER A 611 -5.93 47.65 15.48
C SER A 611 -6.68 48.60 16.43
N LYS A 612 -7.76 49.24 15.95
CA LYS A 612 -8.72 49.97 16.80
C LYS A 612 -9.22 49.11 17.98
N PHE A 613 -9.26 47.78 17.79
CA PHE A 613 -9.57 46.79 18.81
C PHE A 613 -8.57 46.81 19.98
N ASN A 614 -7.25 46.81 19.69
CA ASN A 614 -6.22 46.92 20.72
C ASN A 614 -6.36 48.24 21.49
N ASN A 615 -6.65 49.35 20.81
CA ASN A 615 -6.86 50.66 21.45
C ASN A 615 -8.13 50.72 22.32
N ALA A 616 -9.22 50.06 21.93
CA ALA A 616 -10.46 50.01 22.71
C ALA A 616 -10.28 49.18 23.99
N VAL A 617 -9.59 48.05 23.90
CA VAL A 617 -9.21 47.21 25.06
C VAL A 617 -8.20 47.95 25.94
N ASP A 618 -7.19 48.60 25.34
CA ASP A 618 -6.15 49.32 26.08
C ASP A 618 -6.73 50.53 26.82
N LYS A 619 -7.61 51.34 26.21
CA LYS A 619 -8.24 52.50 26.86
C LYS A 619 -9.14 52.09 28.02
N SER A 620 -9.95 51.05 27.83
CA SER A 620 -10.86 50.51 28.84
C SER A 620 -10.14 49.91 30.05
N ALA A 621 -9.08 49.14 29.80
CA ALA A 621 -8.27 48.53 30.85
C ALA A 621 -7.39 49.56 31.57
N LEU A 622 -6.84 50.57 30.86
CA LEU A 622 -6.05 51.64 31.48
C LEU A 622 -6.91 52.50 32.42
N GLU A 623 -8.11 52.91 32.00
CA GLU A 623 -8.99 53.73 32.83
C GLU A 623 -9.42 53.02 34.11
N MET A 624 -9.62 51.69 34.05
CA MET A 624 -9.94 50.86 35.20
C MET A 624 -8.72 50.68 36.13
N ALA A 625 -7.53 50.43 35.56
CA ALA A 625 -6.29 50.29 36.32
C ALA A 625 -5.85 51.60 37.00
N PHE A 626 -6.03 52.76 36.35
CA PHE A 626 -5.70 54.07 36.94
C PHE A 626 -6.66 54.46 38.08
N GLY A 627 -7.94 54.08 37.99
CA GLY A 627 -8.90 54.30 39.07
C GLY A 627 -8.57 53.49 40.32
N LEU A 628 -8.09 52.25 40.15
CA LEU A 628 -7.68 51.36 41.25
C LEU A 628 -6.29 51.70 41.79
N TYR A 629 -5.32 52.04 40.92
CA TYR A 629 -3.95 52.41 41.31
C TYR A 629 -3.92 53.65 42.21
N ASN A 630 -4.79 54.62 41.98
CA ASN A 630 -4.91 55.81 42.83
C ASN A 630 -5.52 55.51 44.22
N GLY A 631 -6.15 54.33 44.42
CA GLY A 631 -6.69 53.89 45.71
C GLY A 631 -5.73 53.03 46.54
N PHE A 632 -4.60 52.57 45.97
CA PHE A 632 -3.67 51.63 46.61
C PHE A 632 -2.22 52.14 46.59
N GLU A 633 -1.92 53.29 47.18
CA GLU A 633 -0.54 53.63 47.53
C GLU A 633 -0.17 53.07 48.91
N SER A 634 0.41 51.87 48.93
CA SER A 634 1.70 51.61 49.60
C SER A 634 2.16 50.16 49.45
N VAL A 635 3.43 50.02 49.00
CA VAL A 635 4.39 48.89 49.10
C VAL A 635 4.82 48.24 47.75
N PRO A 636 6.13 48.12 47.44
CA PRO A 636 6.65 47.68 46.12
C PRO A 636 7.19 46.24 46.02
N THR A 637 7.21 45.78 44.76
CA THR A 637 7.52 44.48 44.12
C THR A 637 9.01 44.12 43.97
N GLN A 638 9.35 42.82 43.82
CA GLN A 638 10.41 42.31 42.90
C GLN A 638 10.25 40.80 42.55
N LEU A 639 10.31 40.43 41.24
CA LEU A 639 10.71 39.11 40.72
C LEU A 639 11.03 39.18 39.20
N GLN A 640 12.18 38.62 38.78
CA GLN A 640 12.64 38.47 37.39
C GLN A 640 13.05 37.00 37.14
N MET A 641 12.79 36.46 35.94
CA MET A 641 13.17 35.09 35.49
C MET A 641 14.06 35.12 34.22
N GLY A 642 14.99 34.16 34.09
CA GLY A 642 16.00 34.05 33.00
C GLY A 642 15.79 32.92 31.98
N ARG A 643 16.56 32.97 30.88
CA ARG A 643 16.68 31.95 29.80
C ARG A 643 18.17 31.72 29.43
N SER A 644 18.58 30.47 29.19
CA SER A 644 19.85 30.10 28.53
C SER A 644 19.69 28.82 27.68
N GLU A 645 20.01 28.87 26.38
CA GLU A 645 20.20 27.71 25.50
C GLU A 645 21.66 27.71 25.01
N GLU A 646 22.34 26.55 25.03
CA GLU A 646 23.72 26.36 24.59
C GLU A 646 23.82 26.40 23.05
N SER A 647 24.75 27.19 22.50
CA SER A 647 24.98 27.28 21.05
C SER A 647 25.86 26.14 20.53
N ASP A 648 25.48 25.50 19.41
CA ASP A 648 26.20 24.38 18.76
C ASP A 648 27.56 24.73 18.11
N CYS A 649 28.10 25.91 18.39
CA CYS A 649 29.30 26.47 17.77
C CYS A 649 30.22 27.09 18.79
N VAL A 650 31.52 26.82 18.65
CA VAL A 650 32.55 27.48 19.45
C VAL A 650 33.39 28.36 18.53
N ARG A 651 33.29 29.68 18.69
CA ARG A 651 34.20 30.61 18.00
C ARG A 651 35.45 30.79 18.85
N SER A 652 36.61 30.45 18.29
CA SER A 652 37.91 30.67 18.93
C SER A 652 38.87 31.33 17.94
N GLY A 653 38.87 32.67 17.94
CA GLY A 653 39.66 33.48 17.00
C GLY A 653 39.06 33.50 15.60
N ILE A 654 39.91 33.35 14.57
CA ILE A 654 39.50 33.27 13.16
C ILE A 654 38.89 31.90 12.78
N TRP A 655 38.93 30.94 13.68
CA TRP A 655 38.50 29.57 13.44
C TRP A 655 37.11 29.33 14.02
N THR A 656 36.24 28.73 13.22
CA THR A 656 34.91 28.29 13.66
C THR A 656 34.91 26.78 13.81
N TYR A 657 34.60 26.33 15.02
CA TYR A 657 34.51 24.93 15.39
C TYR A 657 33.06 24.46 15.32
N ILE A 658 32.79 23.43 14.53
CA ILE A 658 31.45 22.88 14.30
C ILE A 658 31.27 21.56 15.04
N ASN A 659 30.12 21.40 15.69
CA ASN A 659 29.67 20.13 16.23
C ASN A 659 28.69 19.50 15.24
N ILE A 660 28.86 18.21 14.95
CA ILE A 660 28.05 17.50 13.94
C ILE A 660 27.26 16.41 14.61
N ASP A 661 25.94 16.44 14.49
CA ASP A 661 25.11 15.29 14.82
C ASP A 661 24.94 14.40 13.59
N ILE A 662 25.52 13.20 13.64
CA ILE A 662 25.47 12.22 12.54
C ILE A 662 24.15 11.44 12.49
N PHE A 663 23.30 11.55 13.51
CA PHE A 663 21.97 10.95 13.53
C PHE A 663 21.00 11.66 12.57
N ASN A 664 21.17 12.97 12.39
CA ASN A 664 20.23 13.76 11.61
C ASN A 664 20.41 13.53 10.10
N LYS A 665 19.38 12.98 9.45
CA LYS A 665 19.31 12.70 8.01
C LYS A 665 18.67 13.79 7.15
N TYR A 666 17.91 14.71 7.75
CA TYR A 666 17.14 15.74 7.04
C TYR A 666 17.83 17.11 7.01
N GLY A 667 18.95 17.20 7.70
CA GLY A 667 19.73 18.40 7.84
C GLY A 667 19.39 19.22 9.06
N TYR A 668 20.33 20.09 9.41
CA TYR A 668 20.26 20.91 10.61
C TYR A 668 21.09 22.17 10.42
N ASP A 669 20.70 23.20 11.15
CA ASP A 669 21.48 24.43 11.26
C ASP A 669 22.64 24.23 12.25
N VAL A 670 23.85 24.43 11.77
CA VAL A 670 25.07 24.54 12.58
C VAL A 670 25.72 25.86 12.24
N CYS A 671 25.75 26.79 13.19
CA CYS A 671 26.41 28.09 13.06
C CYS A 671 25.81 29.01 11.99
N GLY A 672 24.51 28.91 11.70
CA GLY A 672 23.85 29.63 10.62
C GLY A 672 24.05 28.97 9.25
N TYR A 673 24.56 27.72 9.23
CA TYR A 673 24.71 26.93 8.02
C TYR A 673 23.82 25.70 8.08
N TYR A 674 22.94 25.55 7.10
CA TYR A 674 22.14 24.35 6.94
C TYR A 674 22.95 23.25 6.28
N ILE A 675 23.27 22.18 7.02
CA ILE A 675 23.95 21.00 6.48
C ILE A 675 22.85 20.01 6.07
N THR A 676 22.68 19.75 4.77
CA THR A 676 21.83 18.66 4.28
C THR A 676 22.71 17.45 3.96
N PRO A 677 22.65 16.36 4.76
CA PRO A 677 23.40 15.16 4.47
C PRO A 677 22.99 14.59 3.12
N LYS A 678 23.98 14.27 2.28
CA LYS A 678 23.71 13.63 0.99
C LYS A 678 23.77 12.12 1.15
N GLU A 679 22.70 11.43 0.76
CA GLU A 679 22.73 9.98 0.58
C GLU A 679 23.51 9.65 -0.71
N ASP A 680 24.60 8.90 -0.56
CA ASP A 680 25.46 8.49 -1.68
C ASP A 680 25.24 7.00 -2.02
N LYS A 681 25.46 6.61 -3.29
CA LYS A 681 25.43 5.21 -3.70
C LYS A 681 26.55 4.44 -3.01
N THR A 682 26.18 3.43 -2.24
CA THR A 682 27.06 2.72 -1.33
C THR A 682 27.44 1.32 -1.81
N PRO A 683 28.46 0.72 -1.17
CA PRO A 683 28.72 -0.71 -1.27
C PRO A 683 27.48 -1.54 -0.91
N ARG A 684 27.36 -2.71 -1.53
CA ARG A 684 26.21 -3.62 -1.35
C ARG A 684 25.95 -3.89 0.13
N GLY A 685 24.76 -3.49 0.61
CA GLY A 685 24.30 -3.71 1.98
C GLY A 685 24.54 -2.58 2.98
N PHE A 686 25.16 -1.47 2.58
CA PHE A 686 25.30 -0.28 3.44
C PHE A 686 24.55 0.90 2.84
N LYS A 687 24.29 1.94 3.63
CA LYS A 687 23.90 3.28 3.17
C LYS A 687 24.77 4.33 3.85
N THR A 688 25.02 5.47 3.21
CA THR A 688 25.90 6.50 3.74
C THR A 688 25.28 7.87 3.69
N TYR A 689 25.53 8.66 4.72
CA TYR A 689 25.17 10.07 4.75
C TYR A 689 26.44 10.92 4.86
N THR A 690 26.65 11.81 3.91
CA THR A 690 27.81 12.72 3.87
C THR A 690 27.39 14.12 4.32
N HIS A 691 27.89 14.54 5.48
CA HIS A 691 27.74 15.87 6.05
C HIS A 691 28.87 16.77 5.53
N LYS A 692 28.61 17.56 4.48
CA LYS A 692 29.59 18.45 3.86
C LYS A 692 29.64 19.81 4.56
N PHE A 693 30.83 20.37 4.70
CA PHE A 693 31.00 21.67 5.33
C PHE A 693 30.99 22.77 4.27
N PRO A 694 30.26 23.89 4.49
CA PRO A 694 30.08 24.93 3.49
C PRO A 694 31.29 25.83 3.26
N GLY A 695 32.43 25.62 3.91
CA GLY A 695 33.60 26.49 3.75
C GLY A 695 34.93 25.87 4.20
N ALA A 696 36.03 26.38 3.64
CA ALA A 696 37.39 25.90 3.87
C ALA A 696 37.97 26.20 5.26
N PHE A 697 37.27 27.02 6.07
CA PHE A 697 37.73 27.49 7.39
C PHE A 697 36.93 26.90 8.56
N LEU A 698 36.13 25.86 8.32
CA LEU A 698 35.37 25.16 9.35
C LEU A 698 36.16 23.98 9.87
N TYR A 699 36.31 23.92 11.20
CA TYR A 699 37.02 22.85 11.89
C TYR A 699 36.00 21.94 12.55
N LEU A 700 36.11 20.64 12.30
CA LEU A 700 35.34 19.66 13.04
C LEU A 700 35.79 19.64 14.49
N ASN A 701 34.86 19.87 15.42
CA ASN A 701 35.15 19.90 16.85
C ASN A 701 34.73 18.60 17.53
N GLN A 702 33.43 18.31 17.45
CA GLN A 702 32.83 17.12 18.03
C GLN A 702 31.95 16.44 17.01
N ILE A 703 31.93 15.12 17.09
CA ILE A 703 30.92 14.28 16.45
C ILE A 703 29.96 13.88 17.57
N LYS A 704 28.68 14.17 17.38
CA LYS A 704 27.57 13.78 18.24
C LYS A 704 26.72 12.76 17.50
N TYR A 705 26.04 11.91 18.25
CA TYR A 705 25.00 11.01 17.75
C TYR A 705 23.81 11.11 18.69
N ASN A 706 22.67 11.57 18.16
CA ASN A 706 21.48 11.85 18.96
C ASN A 706 21.83 12.74 20.17
N LYS A 707 22.49 13.88 19.88
CA LYS A 707 23.01 14.86 20.85
C LYS A 707 24.11 14.36 21.81
N SER A 708 24.45 13.07 21.81
CA SER A 708 25.47 12.48 22.68
C SER A 708 26.85 12.52 22.01
N GLU A 709 27.85 13.07 22.70
CA GLU A 709 29.23 13.12 22.20
C GLU A 709 29.79 11.73 21.90
N GLN A 710 30.52 11.63 20.79
CA GLN A 710 31.23 10.44 20.35
C GLN A 710 32.74 10.65 20.58
N ASN A 711 33.36 9.70 21.26
CA ASN A 711 34.76 9.73 21.68
C ASN A 711 35.68 9.01 20.68
N GLY A 712 36.99 9.20 20.82
CA GLY A 712 37.99 8.54 19.95
C GLY A 712 38.42 9.37 18.74
N PHE A 713 37.93 10.60 18.66
CA PHE A 713 38.28 11.57 17.63
C PHE A 713 39.27 12.65 18.09
N GLU A 714 40.09 12.40 19.11
CA GLU A 714 40.95 13.40 19.76
C GLU A 714 41.88 14.18 18.79
N ASN A 715 42.17 13.59 17.63
CA ASN A 715 43.06 14.14 16.59
C ASN A 715 42.31 14.73 15.37
N ILE A 716 41.02 15.08 15.48
CA ILE A 716 40.24 15.69 14.38
C ILE A 716 40.22 17.23 14.41
N LYS A 717 41.15 17.90 15.10
CA LYS A 717 41.21 19.37 15.15
C LYS A 717 41.89 20.03 13.92
N SER A 718 41.77 19.42 12.73
CA SER A 718 42.36 19.91 11.47
C SER A 718 41.31 20.45 10.50
N CYS A 719 41.74 20.96 9.33
CA CYS A 719 40.84 21.35 8.24
C CYS A 719 40.14 20.10 7.68
N HIS A 720 38.83 20.03 7.88
CA HIS A 720 37.98 18.93 7.43
C HIS A 720 36.99 19.45 6.39
N THR A 721 36.63 18.62 5.42
CA THR A 721 35.64 19.01 4.39
C THR A 721 34.29 18.34 4.59
N ASP A 722 34.30 17.12 5.11
CA ASP A 722 33.11 16.34 5.32
C ASP A 722 33.31 15.23 6.36
N VAL A 723 32.18 14.84 6.95
CA VAL A 723 32.02 13.62 7.74
C VAL A 723 31.01 12.74 7.03
N THR A 724 31.41 11.52 6.65
CA THR A 724 30.51 10.51 6.10
C THR A 724 30.30 9.42 7.12
N VAL A 725 29.05 9.15 7.46
CA VAL A 725 28.67 8.04 8.34
C VAL A 725 28.11 6.89 7.52
N TYR A 726 28.48 5.67 7.88
CA TYR A 726 28.04 4.43 7.24
C TYR A 726 27.04 3.74 8.17
N TYR A 727 25.84 3.48 7.65
CA TYR A 727 24.81 2.69 8.30
C TYR A 727 24.60 1.39 7.53
N TRP A 728 23.99 0.42 8.19
CA TRP A 728 23.46 -0.74 7.49
C TRP A 728 22.29 -0.32 6.59
N SER A 729 22.16 -0.88 5.39
CA SER A 729 21.10 -0.46 4.46
C SER A 729 19.69 -0.73 4.98
N HIS A 730 19.54 -1.66 5.92
CA HIS A 730 18.25 -2.02 6.54
C HIS A 730 18.00 -1.31 7.88
N ASP A 731 18.88 -0.38 8.28
CA ASP A 731 18.71 0.49 9.44
C ASP A 731 17.94 1.76 9.05
N GLU A 732 16.64 1.65 8.79
CA GLU A 732 15.80 2.74 8.25
C GLU A 732 15.85 4.04 9.08
N ASP A 733 16.01 3.89 10.39
CA ASP A 733 16.03 5.01 11.35
C ASP A 733 17.45 5.43 11.77
N ASN A 734 18.50 4.91 11.12
CA ASN A 734 19.90 5.25 11.39
C ASN A 734 20.27 5.07 12.87
N LEU A 735 19.74 4.02 13.50
CA LEU A 735 19.92 3.71 14.92
C LEU A 735 21.32 3.19 15.28
N LEU A 736 22.09 2.74 14.28
CA LEU A 736 23.38 2.10 14.46
C LEU A 736 24.42 2.62 13.45
N PRO A 737 25.13 3.72 13.75
CA PRO A 737 26.28 4.12 12.97
C PRO A 737 27.39 3.06 13.10
N LEU A 738 27.87 2.55 11.97
CA LEU A 738 28.82 1.43 11.92
C LEU A 738 30.27 1.89 11.70
N ALA A 739 30.44 2.89 10.86
CA ALA A 739 31.74 3.49 10.57
C ALA A 739 31.58 4.97 10.30
N ILE A 740 32.65 5.72 10.54
CA ILE A 740 32.74 7.15 10.23
C ILE A 740 33.98 7.37 9.37
N ARG A 741 33.82 8.05 8.24
CA ARG A 741 34.90 8.59 7.43
C ARG A 741 34.97 10.08 7.67
N VAL A 742 36.16 10.56 7.99
CA VAL A 742 36.46 11.97 8.15
C VAL A 742 37.40 12.37 7.03
N THR A 743 37.00 13.33 6.19
CA THR A 743 37.82 13.79 5.05
C THR A 743 38.58 15.05 5.45
N LYS A 744 39.90 15.01 5.28
CA LYS A 744 40.82 16.09 5.61
C LYS A 744 41.44 16.70 4.35
N THR A 745 41.66 18.01 4.39
CA THR A 745 42.40 18.75 3.36
C THR A 745 43.80 19.11 3.84
N GLY A 746 44.78 19.02 2.94
CA GLY A 746 46.15 19.49 3.21
C GLY A 746 46.19 21.01 3.43
N TRP A 747 47.09 21.47 4.30
CA TRP A 747 47.21 22.90 4.69
C TRP A 747 47.79 23.82 3.59
N TYR A 748 48.28 23.26 2.49
CA TYR A 748 48.92 24.00 1.39
C TYR A 748 48.32 23.52 0.08
N TRP A 749 47.57 24.38 -0.64
CA TRP A 749 47.25 24.46 -2.10
C TRP A 749 47.17 23.18 -2.94
N ALA A 750 47.19 22.02 -2.34
CA ALA A 750 47.41 20.73 -2.94
C ALA A 750 46.11 19.97 -2.76
N HIS A 751 45.53 19.59 -3.89
CA HIS A 751 44.24 18.91 -4.01
C HIS A 751 44.23 17.48 -3.43
N TYR A 752 45.09 17.18 -2.44
CA TYR A 752 45.17 15.88 -1.79
C TYR A 752 44.16 15.81 -0.64
N TYR A 753 43.07 15.09 -0.90
CA TYR A 753 42.15 14.64 0.14
C TYR A 753 42.72 13.37 0.76
N TYR A 754 42.78 13.32 2.08
CA TYR A 754 43.04 12.09 2.81
C TYR A 754 41.85 11.75 3.68
N HIS A 755 41.51 10.46 3.70
CA HIS A 755 40.38 9.93 4.45
C HIS A 755 40.88 9.19 5.67
N GLU A 756 40.29 9.50 6.82
CA GLU A 756 40.48 8.73 8.04
C GLU A 756 39.20 7.98 8.33
N TYR A 757 39.31 6.67 8.53
CA TYR A 757 38.18 5.80 8.83
C TYR A 757 38.22 5.44 10.30
N TYR A 758 37.06 5.41 10.92
CA TYR A 758 36.85 5.07 12.31
C TYR A 758 35.79 3.98 12.39
N LYS A 759 36.07 2.95 13.19
CA LYS A 759 35.11 1.91 13.52
C LYS A 759 34.70 2.03 14.97
N ARG A 760 33.48 1.62 15.27
CA ARG A 760 32.95 1.61 16.62
C ARG A 760 33.57 0.44 17.39
N ASP A 761 33.92 0.65 18.67
CA ASP A 761 34.53 -0.42 19.48
C ASP A 761 33.52 -1.53 19.84
N SER A 762 32.27 -1.15 20.07
CA SER A 762 31.12 -2.04 20.26
C SER A 762 29.82 -1.33 19.86
N ILE A 763 28.73 -2.09 19.67
CA ILE A 763 27.41 -1.57 19.23
C ILE A 763 26.83 -0.53 20.19
N ASP A 764 27.16 -0.60 21.47
CA ASP A 764 26.67 0.26 22.56
C ASP A 764 27.69 1.32 23.01
N SER A 765 28.91 1.30 22.47
CA SER A 765 29.98 2.21 22.87
C SER A 765 29.87 3.56 22.15
N ASN A 766 30.15 4.67 22.84
CA ASN A 766 30.38 5.95 22.17
C ASN A 766 31.85 6.14 21.75
N ASN A 767 32.70 5.12 21.95
CA ASN A 767 34.11 5.16 21.60
C ASN A 767 34.37 4.59 20.20
N TRP A 768 35.24 5.29 19.48
CA TRP A 768 35.62 4.98 18.12
C TRP A 768 37.13 4.79 18.01
N THR A 769 37.56 3.75 17.29
CA THR A 769 38.97 3.50 17.02
C THR A 769 39.28 3.78 15.55
N LYS A 770 40.39 4.50 15.32
CA LYS A 770 40.89 4.78 13.97
C LYS A 770 41.31 3.47 13.30
N HIS A 771 40.70 3.19 12.14
CA HIS A 771 41.02 2.04 11.31
C HIS A 771 42.36 2.27 10.60
N LYS A 772 43.22 1.24 10.53
CA LYS A 772 44.55 1.34 9.92
C LYS A 772 44.50 1.47 8.39
N ASP A 773 43.43 0.96 7.78
CA ASP A 773 43.31 0.94 6.33
C ASP A 773 42.91 2.29 5.73
N LYS A 774 43.35 2.49 4.48
CA LYS A 774 43.10 3.71 3.70
C LYS A 774 41.75 3.73 2.98
N ASN A 775 40.96 2.66 3.05
CA ASN A 775 39.63 2.62 2.45
C ASN A 775 38.66 1.81 3.32
N PHE A 776 37.36 2.10 3.18
CA PHE A 776 36.29 1.39 3.89
C PHE A 776 36.20 -0.09 3.50
N TYR A 777 36.48 -0.43 2.24
CA TYR A 777 36.26 -1.77 1.68
C TYR A 777 37.11 -2.85 2.33
N SER A 778 38.38 -2.56 2.65
CA SER A 778 39.25 -3.52 3.32
C SER A 778 38.86 -3.73 4.78
N GLY A 779 38.21 -2.74 5.42
CA GLY A 779 37.66 -2.84 6.78
C GLY A 779 36.21 -3.32 6.85
N ALA A 780 35.53 -3.53 5.71
CA ALA A 780 34.11 -3.86 5.70
C ALA A 780 33.81 -5.22 6.37
N SER A 781 34.72 -6.19 6.29
CA SER A 781 34.61 -7.47 7.00
C SER A 781 34.70 -7.29 8.52
N ASP A 782 35.63 -6.46 9.00
CA ASP A 782 35.79 -6.13 10.42
C ASP A 782 34.55 -5.44 10.97
N ILE A 783 33.99 -4.50 10.19
CA ILE A 783 32.77 -3.81 10.54
C ILE A 783 31.59 -4.80 10.56
N SER A 784 31.47 -5.66 9.54
CA SER A 784 30.44 -6.71 9.47
C SER A 784 30.48 -7.65 10.68
N ASN A 785 31.69 -8.00 11.14
CA ASN A 785 31.88 -8.82 12.34
C ASN A 785 31.39 -8.12 13.62
N THR A 786 31.52 -6.79 13.70
CA THR A 786 31.10 -6.01 14.88
C THR A 786 29.59 -6.05 15.10
N PHE A 787 28.80 -6.16 14.02
CA PHE A 787 27.34 -6.28 14.08
C PHE A 787 26.82 -7.62 13.56
N LYS A 788 27.65 -8.67 13.60
CA LYS A 788 27.34 -10.00 13.06
C LYS A 788 25.95 -10.53 13.45
N ASN A 789 25.56 -10.30 14.70
CA ASN A 789 24.31 -10.79 15.29
C ASN A 789 23.25 -9.68 15.45
N VAL A 790 23.40 -8.54 14.76
CA VAL A 790 22.34 -7.52 14.66
C VAL A 790 21.34 -7.95 13.60
N VAL A 791 20.06 -8.00 13.94
CA VAL A 791 19.01 -8.58 13.09
C VAL A 791 17.81 -7.67 12.90
N VAL A 792 17.16 -7.83 11.76
CA VAL A 792 15.81 -7.37 11.46
C VAL A 792 14.89 -8.59 11.47
N LEU A 793 13.92 -8.61 12.38
CA LEU A 793 13.00 -9.74 12.49
C LEU A 793 11.92 -9.68 11.41
N LYS A 794 11.80 -10.73 10.59
CA LYS A 794 10.72 -10.89 9.62
C LYS A 794 9.44 -11.38 10.32
N LEU A 795 8.46 -10.50 10.48
CA LEU A 795 7.24 -10.75 11.26
C LEU A 795 6.30 -11.75 10.57
N ASP A 796 6.20 -11.71 9.25
CA ASP A 796 5.36 -12.61 8.44
C ASP A 796 5.99 -13.99 8.19
N ALA A 797 7.16 -14.27 8.76
CA ALA A 797 7.85 -15.54 8.59
C ALA A 797 7.02 -16.74 9.07
N LYS A 798 6.99 -17.79 8.26
CA LYS A 798 6.23 -19.02 8.50
C LYS A 798 6.94 -19.95 9.48
N ASN A 799 6.20 -20.93 10.00
CA ASN A 799 6.78 -22.03 10.75
C ASN A 799 7.86 -22.75 9.93
N ASN A 800 9.01 -23.03 10.55
CA ASN A 800 10.21 -23.62 9.95
C ASN A 800 10.84 -22.79 8.82
N GLU A 801 10.44 -21.52 8.65
CA GLU A 801 11.12 -20.62 7.72
C GLU A 801 12.50 -20.24 8.25
N THR A 802 13.46 -20.14 7.32
CA THR A 802 14.80 -19.63 7.57
C THR A 802 15.04 -18.38 6.74
N TYR A 803 15.63 -17.35 7.35
CA TYR A 803 15.97 -16.11 6.67
C TYR A 803 17.28 -15.51 7.21
N GLY A 804 17.91 -14.63 6.45
CA GLY A 804 19.14 -13.92 6.82
C GLY A 804 18.88 -12.75 7.75
N VAL A 805 19.95 -12.16 8.29
CA VAL A 805 19.85 -11.10 9.31
C VAL A 805 19.02 -9.88 8.91
N ASN A 806 18.82 -9.61 7.62
CA ASN A 806 18.03 -8.48 7.10
C ASN A 806 16.53 -8.79 6.88
N GLY A 807 16.05 -9.98 7.25
CA GLY A 807 14.67 -10.38 6.97
C GLY A 807 14.45 -10.96 5.57
N GLU A 808 15.50 -11.09 4.74
CA GLU A 808 15.44 -11.70 3.41
C GLU A 808 15.88 -13.16 3.44
N LYS A 809 15.59 -13.97 2.41
CA LYS A 809 16.03 -15.38 2.35
C LYS A 809 17.55 -15.52 2.54
N THR A 810 18.31 -14.62 1.95
CA THR A 810 19.76 -14.49 2.13
C THR A 810 20.11 -13.04 2.41
N SER A 811 21.08 -12.81 3.30
CA SER A 811 21.63 -11.48 3.52
C SER A 811 22.92 -11.32 2.73
N THR A 812 23.12 -10.14 2.13
CA THR A 812 24.40 -9.82 1.47
C THR A 812 25.52 -9.56 2.48
N ILE A 813 25.15 -9.25 3.73
CA ILE A 813 26.06 -9.05 4.84
C ILE A 813 25.80 -10.16 5.85
N ASN A 814 26.86 -10.78 6.38
CA ASN A 814 26.76 -11.93 7.29
C ASN A 814 25.87 -13.05 6.69
N PRO A 815 26.15 -13.55 5.47
CA PRO A 815 25.33 -14.55 4.80
C PRO A 815 25.16 -15.85 5.60
N ASP A 816 26.14 -16.14 6.46
CA ASP A 816 26.25 -17.34 7.30
C ASP A 816 25.31 -17.28 8.53
N VAL A 817 24.82 -16.09 8.88
CA VAL A 817 23.94 -15.88 10.03
C VAL A 817 22.50 -16.01 9.57
N LYS A 818 21.84 -17.06 10.06
CA LYS A 818 20.44 -17.40 9.74
C LYS A 818 19.58 -17.35 10.98
N ILE A 819 18.35 -16.91 10.79
CA ILE A 819 17.28 -16.92 11.77
C ILE A 819 16.30 -18.01 11.38
N THR A 820 15.95 -18.87 12.32
CA THR A 820 14.92 -19.90 12.22
C THR A 820 13.68 -19.48 12.98
N VAL A 821 12.52 -19.85 12.46
CA VAL A 821 11.22 -19.58 13.09
C VAL A 821 10.55 -20.86 13.49
N SER A 822 10.20 -21.00 14.76
CA SER A 822 9.39 -22.11 15.26
C SER A 822 8.03 -21.59 15.70
N GLU A 823 6.97 -22.20 15.18
CA GLU A 823 5.60 -21.97 15.63
C GLU A 823 5.31 -22.87 16.83
N GLN A 824 4.78 -22.29 17.89
CA GLN A 824 4.21 -23.04 19.00
C GLN A 824 2.70 -23.12 18.81
N ASN A 825 2.27 -24.06 17.98
CA ASN A 825 0.86 -24.32 17.71
C ASN A 825 0.10 -24.61 19.01
N ASN A 826 -1.06 -23.97 19.16
CA ASN A 826 -1.89 -24.06 20.37
C ASN A 826 -1.15 -23.64 21.65
N TYR A 827 -0.22 -22.67 21.59
CA TYR A 827 0.37 -22.09 22.80
C TYR A 827 -0.72 -21.78 23.83
N LYS A 828 -1.82 -21.16 23.36
CA LYS A 828 -3.14 -21.08 24.03
C LYS A 828 -4.28 -20.89 23.00
N PRO A 829 -5.55 -21.19 23.36
CA PRO A 829 -6.69 -21.00 22.46
C PRO A 829 -6.82 -19.56 21.95
N GLY A 830 -7.00 -19.40 20.64
CA GLY A 830 -7.25 -18.11 19.96
C GLY A 830 -5.99 -17.35 19.53
N TYR A 831 -4.81 -17.94 19.73
CA TYR A 831 -3.54 -17.25 19.67
C TYR A 831 -2.35 -18.09 19.19
N ASP A 832 -1.62 -17.58 18.20
CA ASP A 832 -0.39 -18.20 17.69
C ASP A 832 0.85 -17.46 18.19
N LYS A 833 1.94 -18.20 18.38
CA LYS A 833 3.24 -17.69 18.83
C LYS A 833 4.33 -18.17 17.88
N TYR A 834 5.04 -17.24 17.27
CA TYR A 834 6.19 -17.51 16.40
C TYR A 834 7.46 -17.04 17.07
N THR A 835 8.41 -17.96 17.26
CA THR A 835 9.66 -17.67 17.96
C THR A 835 10.83 -17.70 16.99
N HIS A 836 11.45 -16.54 16.82
CA HIS A 836 12.67 -16.33 16.07
C HIS A 836 13.88 -16.62 16.95
N HIS A 837 14.83 -17.37 16.45
CA HIS A 837 16.13 -17.61 17.09
C HIS A 837 17.21 -17.72 16.02
N LEU A 838 18.46 -17.44 16.37
CA LEU A 838 19.58 -17.72 15.47
C LEU A 838 19.75 -19.24 15.34
N LEU A 839 20.07 -19.73 14.14
CA LEU A 839 20.21 -21.17 13.85
C LEU A 839 21.23 -21.87 14.77
N ASN A 840 22.25 -21.14 15.22
CA ASN A 840 23.29 -21.63 16.13
C ASN A 840 22.93 -21.45 17.62
N ASN A 841 21.71 -21.03 17.95
CA ASN A 841 21.27 -20.64 19.30
C ASN A 841 22.11 -19.53 19.96
N GLU A 842 22.83 -18.75 19.16
CA GLU A 842 23.53 -17.55 19.62
C GLU A 842 22.52 -16.44 19.99
N SER A 843 22.97 -15.48 20.81
CA SER A 843 22.18 -14.29 21.10
C SER A 843 22.21 -13.30 19.93
N MET A 844 21.06 -12.68 19.66
CA MET A 844 20.87 -11.62 18.67
C MET A 844 20.59 -10.27 19.33
N ARG A 845 20.90 -9.19 18.62
CA ARG A 845 20.50 -7.82 18.95
C ARG A 845 19.47 -7.39 17.92
N VAL A 846 18.26 -7.05 18.35
CA VAL A 846 17.17 -6.73 17.43
C VAL A 846 17.24 -5.24 17.10
N LEU A 847 17.48 -4.91 15.83
CA LEU A 847 17.53 -3.53 15.34
C LEU A 847 16.13 -3.00 15.06
N SER A 848 15.37 -3.77 14.29
CA SER A 848 14.01 -3.45 13.91
C SER A 848 13.27 -4.75 13.59
N THR A 849 12.03 -4.60 13.17
CA THR A 849 11.24 -5.69 12.59
C THR A 849 10.80 -5.30 11.19
N LYS A 850 10.34 -6.27 10.40
CA LYS A 850 9.90 -6.09 9.01
C LYS A 850 8.65 -6.92 8.76
N LEU A 851 7.60 -6.30 8.22
CA LEU A 851 6.37 -6.95 7.80
C LEU A 851 6.16 -6.68 6.31
N GLY A 852 6.28 -7.71 5.46
CA GLY A 852 6.39 -7.50 4.02
C GLY A 852 7.60 -6.62 3.71
N ASN A 853 7.42 -5.50 3.00
CA ASN A 853 8.49 -4.53 2.73
C ASN A 853 8.55 -3.35 3.72
N LYS A 854 7.71 -3.34 4.75
CA LYS A 854 7.64 -2.22 5.71
C LYS A 854 8.45 -2.54 6.96
N HIS A 855 9.40 -1.68 7.30
CA HIS A 855 10.13 -1.75 8.56
C HIS A 855 9.31 -1.13 9.68
N LYS A 856 9.38 -1.75 10.87
CA LYS A 856 8.81 -1.24 12.11
C LYS A 856 9.92 -1.16 13.15
N SER A 857 10.32 0.06 13.49
CA SER A 857 11.43 0.35 14.39
C SER A 857 10.98 0.40 15.85
N PHE A 858 11.93 0.50 16.77
CA PHE A 858 11.65 0.72 18.18
C PHE A 858 11.65 2.22 18.47
N LYS A 859 10.73 2.68 19.32
CA LYS A 859 10.70 4.08 19.77
C LYS A 859 11.99 4.46 20.51
N GLU A 860 12.50 3.52 21.29
CA GLU A 860 13.78 3.62 22.00
C GLU A 860 14.71 2.52 21.47
N SER A 861 15.99 2.83 21.25
CA SER A 861 16.95 1.84 20.79
C SER A 861 17.14 0.75 21.85
N ILE A 862 16.94 -0.50 21.44
CA ILE A 862 17.14 -1.69 22.29
C ILE A 862 18.43 -2.44 21.98
N LEU A 863 19.29 -1.87 21.12
CA LEU A 863 20.49 -2.52 20.60
C LEU A 863 21.53 -2.85 21.68
N ALA A 864 21.47 -2.22 22.85
CA ALA A 864 22.35 -2.50 23.98
C ALA A 864 22.11 -3.90 24.59
N SER A 865 20.90 -4.46 24.42
CA SER A 865 20.53 -5.77 24.96
C SER A 865 20.72 -6.88 23.93
N GLN A 866 21.14 -8.06 24.41
CA GLN A 866 21.21 -9.30 23.64
C GLN A 866 20.09 -10.25 24.06
N TYR A 867 19.50 -10.95 23.09
CA TYR A 867 18.36 -11.83 23.28
C TYR A 867 18.60 -13.17 22.60
N ASN A 868 18.33 -14.28 23.26
CA ASN A 868 18.48 -15.61 22.66
C ASN A 868 17.34 -15.96 21.69
N SER A 869 16.23 -15.25 21.79
CA SER A 869 15.03 -15.46 21.00
C SER A 869 14.18 -14.19 20.94
N ALA A 870 13.25 -14.12 20.00
CA ALA A 870 12.21 -13.11 19.96
C ALA A 870 10.89 -13.80 19.56
N SER A 871 9.84 -13.60 20.33
CA SER A 871 8.53 -14.21 20.08
C SER A 871 7.53 -13.16 19.66
N VAL A 872 6.85 -13.40 18.54
CA VAL A 872 5.75 -12.54 18.06
C VAL A 872 4.44 -13.27 18.26
N TYR A 873 3.47 -12.56 18.83
CA TYR A 873 2.16 -13.07 19.15
C TYR A 873 1.12 -12.52 18.16
N TYR A 874 0.36 -13.42 17.56
CA TYR A 874 -0.74 -13.10 16.64
C TYR A 874 -2.05 -13.67 17.17
N ALA A 875 -3.17 -13.13 16.71
CA ALA A 875 -4.46 -13.82 16.83
C ALA A 875 -4.45 -15.04 15.90
N THR A 876 -4.98 -16.19 16.31
CA THR A 876 -5.03 -17.39 15.43
C THR A 876 -5.82 -17.15 14.15
N ALA A 877 -6.74 -16.20 14.17
CA ALA A 877 -7.52 -15.83 13.00
C ALA A 877 -6.76 -14.88 12.03
N ASP A 878 -5.57 -14.40 12.41
CA ASP A 878 -4.63 -13.68 11.54
C ASP A 878 -3.62 -14.64 10.90
N SER A 879 -4.12 -15.54 10.06
CA SER A 879 -3.28 -16.53 9.37
C SER A 879 -2.22 -15.92 8.44
N GLY A 880 -2.46 -14.67 8.01
CA GLY A 880 -1.52 -13.88 7.22
C GLY A 880 -0.40 -13.25 8.03
N ARG A 881 -0.50 -13.26 9.38
CA ARG A 881 0.43 -12.59 10.30
C ARG A 881 0.56 -11.09 9.99
N GLU A 882 -0.53 -10.47 9.56
CA GLU A 882 -0.55 -9.06 9.14
C GLU A 882 -0.62 -8.08 10.33
N LYS A 883 -1.06 -8.56 11.50
CA LYS A 883 -1.33 -7.76 12.69
C LYS A 883 -0.63 -8.35 13.92
N PRO A 884 0.70 -8.17 14.04
CA PRO A 884 1.43 -8.59 15.23
C PRO A 884 0.91 -7.81 16.46
N LEU A 885 0.53 -8.54 17.51
CA LEU A 885 -0.07 -7.96 18.71
C LEU A 885 0.99 -7.53 19.72
N ILE A 886 1.90 -8.46 20.02
CA ILE A 886 2.95 -8.30 21.03
C ILE A 886 4.24 -8.90 20.49
N LEU A 887 5.35 -8.20 20.73
CA LEU A 887 6.70 -8.72 20.55
C LEU A 887 7.31 -8.92 21.94
N GLN A 888 7.73 -10.15 22.24
CA GLN A 888 8.51 -10.48 23.43
C GLN A 888 9.97 -10.71 23.02
N LEU A 889 10.91 -10.08 23.69
CA LEU A 889 12.34 -10.29 23.46
C LEU A 889 12.94 -11.15 24.58
N GLY A 890 13.57 -12.25 24.19
CA GLY A 890 14.11 -13.28 25.08
C GLY A 890 13.03 -14.02 25.88
N ASN A 891 13.46 -14.62 26.99
CA ASN A 891 12.58 -15.29 27.95
C ASN A 891 12.15 -14.37 29.10
N GLY A 892 12.50 -13.08 29.04
CA GLY A 892 12.29 -12.10 30.10
C GLY A 892 10.95 -11.36 30.01
N ASN A 893 10.88 -10.24 30.74
CA ASN A 893 9.73 -9.33 30.79
C ASN A 893 9.83 -8.16 29.78
N ASP A 894 10.62 -8.31 28.73
CA ASP A 894 10.76 -7.31 27.68
C ASP A 894 9.66 -7.50 26.64
N PHE A 895 8.50 -6.91 26.91
CA PHE A 895 7.34 -6.91 26.02
C PHE A 895 7.17 -5.56 25.33
N PHE A 896 6.82 -5.61 24.05
CA PHE A 896 6.59 -4.45 23.21
C PHE A 896 5.23 -4.58 22.52
N LYS A 897 4.56 -3.45 22.35
CA LYS A 897 3.36 -3.32 21.52
C LYS A 897 3.59 -2.27 20.44
N LEU A 898 2.82 -2.35 19.36
CA LEU A 898 2.85 -1.32 18.34
C LEU A 898 2.04 -0.10 18.79
N ASP A 899 2.64 1.08 18.59
CA ASP A 899 1.98 2.39 18.63
C ASP A 899 2.26 3.06 17.27
N GLY A 900 1.25 3.02 16.40
CA GLY A 900 1.44 3.28 14.97
C GLY A 900 2.42 2.28 14.34
N ASP A 901 3.54 2.78 13.82
CA ASP A 901 4.58 1.98 13.17
C ASP A 901 5.81 1.69 14.05
N LYS A 902 5.76 2.07 15.34
CA LYS A 902 6.89 1.89 16.27
C LYS A 902 6.55 0.92 17.40
N TRP A 903 7.52 0.11 17.76
CA TRP A 903 7.48 -0.74 18.95
C TRP A 903 7.79 0.10 20.20
N ILE A 904 6.87 0.08 21.16
CA ILE A 904 7.04 0.72 22.46
C ILE A 904 7.08 -0.36 23.54
N LYS A 905 8.08 -0.29 24.41
CA LYS A 905 8.19 -1.17 25.58
C LYS A 905 6.99 -0.92 26.49
N ASP A 906 6.23 -1.96 26.80
CA ASP A 906 5.09 -1.87 27.70
C ASP A 906 5.40 -2.64 28.99
N PRO A 907 5.87 -1.96 30.05
CA PRO A 907 6.20 -2.61 31.31
C PRO A 907 4.97 -3.15 32.04
N SER A 908 3.76 -2.78 31.61
CA SER A 908 2.52 -3.35 32.17
C SER A 908 2.23 -4.76 31.66
N ILE A 909 2.93 -5.22 30.61
CA ILE A 909 2.79 -6.59 30.09
C ILE A 909 3.84 -7.47 30.76
N ASN A 910 3.40 -8.58 31.34
CA ASN A 910 4.27 -9.61 31.91
C ASN A 910 3.66 -11.00 31.63
N ALA A 911 4.39 -12.07 31.94
CA ALA A 911 3.92 -13.43 31.71
C ALA A 911 2.57 -13.75 32.39
N GLY A 912 2.26 -13.11 33.53
CA GLY A 912 1.02 -13.33 34.29
C GLY A 912 -0.22 -12.69 33.68
N ASN A 913 -0.09 -11.55 32.99
CA ASN A 913 -1.21 -10.84 32.36
C ASN A 913 -1.15 -10.79 30.83
N LEU A 914 -0.20 -11.50 30.22
CA LEU A 914 0.00 -11.55 28.77
C LEU A 914 -1.30 -11.89 28.04
N GLU A 915 -2.11 -12.82 28.55
CA GLU A 915 -3.38 -13.22 27.91
C GLU A 915 -4.42 -12.11 27.88
N GLU A 916 -4.56 -11.38 28.98
CA GLU A 916 -5.46 -10.24 29.06
C GLU A 916 -5.02 -9.16 28.07
N LYS A 917 -3.73 -8.83 28.06
CA LYS A 917 -3.16 -7.82 27.17
C LYS A 917 -3.29 -8.19 25.70
N ARG A 918 -3.06 -9.46 25.33
CA ARG A 918 -3.28 -9.97 23.97
C ARG A 918 -4.73 -9.83 23.53
N ARG A 919 -5.68 -10.12 24.42
CA ARG A 919 -7.11 -9.95 24.15
C ARG A 919 -7.44 -8.50 23.83
N ASN A 920 -6.92 -7.59 24.63
CA ASN A 920 -7.16 -6.15 24.45
C ASN A 920 -6.54 -5.63 23.15
N LEU A 921 -5.35 -6.13 22.78
CA LEU A 921 -4.63 -5.68 21.58
C LEU A 921 -5.12 -6.31 20.28
N SER A 922 -5.82 -7.44 20.33
CA SER A 922 -6.35 -8.12 19.13
C SER A 922 -7.35 -7.28 18.34
N GLY A 923 -7.93 -6.23 18.95
CA GLY A 923 -9.05 -5.48 18.39
C GLY A 923 -10.30 -6.33 18.18
N ALA A 924 -10.30 -7.58 18.64
CA ALA A 924 -11.44 -8.48 18.53
C ALA A 924 -12.37 -8.27 19.73
N HIS A 925 -13.67 -8.33 19.43
CA HIS A 925 -14.73 -8.04 20.37
C HIS A 925 -15.17 -9.30 21.13
N ILE A 926 -15.49 -9.15 22.41
CA ILE A 926 -16.22 -10.15 23.17
C ILE A 926 -17.71 -9.88 23.01
N ILE A 927 -18.42 -10.77 22.34
CA ILE A 927 -19.86 -10.64 22.10
C ILE A 927 -20.61 -11.29 23.27
N ASN A 928 -21.42 -10.51 23.99
CA ASN A 928 -22.36 -11.04 24.97
C ASN A 928 -23.63 -11.51 24.26
N ILE A 929 -23.74 -12.81 24.06
CA ILE A 929 -24.88 -13.44 23.35
C ILE A 929 -26.16 -13.48 24.19
N SER A 930 -26.11 -13.05 25.46
CA SER A 930 -27.28 -12.92 26.32
C SER A 930 -27.84 -11.49 26.35
N GLU A 931 -27.11 -10.53 25.77
CA GLU A 931 -27.51 -9.13 25.83
C GLU A 931 -28.78 -8.88 25.01
N THR A 932 -29.65 -8.06 25.57
CA THR A 932 -30.99 -7.80 25.05
C THR A 932 -31.25 -6.32 24.80
N GLN A 933 -30.44 -5.45 25.40
CA GLN A 933 -30.50 -4.01 25.19
C GLN A 933 -30.05 -3.67 23.77
N ASN A 934 -30.66 -2.64 23.17
CA ASN A 934 -30.38 -2.20 21.81
C ASN A 934 -28.90 -1.86 21.55
N ARG A 935 -28.13 -1.60 22.61
CA ARG A 935 -26.70 -1.28 22.55
C ARG A 935 -26.05 -1.63 23.89
N TYR A 936 -24.82 -2.14 23.84
CA TYR A 936 -23.99 -2.37 25.03
C TYR A 936 -22.52 -2.11 24.75
N GLN A 937 -21.72 -1.91 25.79
CA GLN A 937 -20.27 -1.76 25.65
C GLN A 937 -19.60 -3.12 25.45
N CYS A 938 -18.67 -3.19 24.49
CA CYS A 938 -17.89 -4.40 24.25
C CYS A 938 -17.23 -4.88 25.55
N SER A 939 -17.36 -6.18 25.84
CA SER A 939 -16.79 -6.75 27.07
C SER A 939 -15.29 -7.04 26.96
N SER A 940 -14.66 -6.79 25.80
CA SER A 940 -13.20 -6.85 25.66
C SER A 940 -12.57 -5.75 26.52
N PRO A 941 -11.62 -6.05 27.42
CA PRO A 941 -11.03 -5.02 28.27
C PRO A 941 -10.35 -3.94 27.43
N GLY A 942 -10.64 -2.66 27.74
CA GLY A 942 -10.14 -1.51 26.98
C GLY A 942 -10.84 -1.27 25.63
N CYS A 943 -11.81 -2.09 25.23
CA CYS A 943 -12.61 -1.83 24.03
C CYS A 943 -13.77 -0.89 24.37
N GLY A 944 -13.69 0.36 23.90
CA GLY A 944 -14.77 1.34 24.00
C GLY A 944 -15.82 1.24 22.90
N THR A 945 -15.69 0.26 21.99
CA THR A 945 -16.59 0.14 20.84
C THR A 945 -17.96 -0.38 21.30
N PRO A 946 -19.04 0.36 21.03
CA PRO A 946 -20.39 -0.11 21.31
C PRO A 946 -20.79 -1.23 20.34
N ILE A 947 -21.48 -2.24 20.86
CA ILE A 947 -22.12 -3.28 20.06
C ILE A 947 -23.61 -2.98 20.01
N ASN A 948 -24.15 -2.78 18.81
CA ASN A 948 -25.58 -2.59 18.58
C ASN A 948 -26.28 -3.95 18.52
N VAL A 949 -27.52 -4.00 19.00
CA VAL A 949 -28.36 -5.19 19.01
C VAL A 949 -29.71 -4.85 18.40
N GLU A 950 -30.00 -5.43 17.25
CA GLU A 950 -31.31 -5.36 16.60
C GLU A 950 -32.11 -6.61 16.93
N SER A 951 -33.31 -6.42 17.52
CA SER A 951 -34.20 -7.52 17.86
C SER A 951 -35.31 -7.66 16.81
N HIS A 952 -35.39 -8.82 16.17
CA HIS A 952 -36.46 -9.19 15.24
C HIS A 952 -37.29 -10.31 15.83
N GLN A 953 -38.60 -10.07 15.99
CA GLN A 953 -39.53 -11.10 16.46
C GLN A 953 -40.07 -11.88 15.27
N GLU A 954 -39.97 -13.21 15.34
CA GLU A 954 -40.49 -14.11 14.31
C GLU A 954 -41.75 -14.79 14.83
N ASP A 955 -42.89 -14.10 14.70
CA ASP A 955 -44.17 -14.50 15.30
C ASP A 955 -44.68 -15.83 14.75
N THR A 956 -44.54 -16.05 13.45
CA THR A 956 -44.94 -17.28 12.77
C THR A 956 -44.14 -18.51 13.25
N HIS A 957 -42.88 -18.30 13.64
CA HIS A 957 -41.96 -19.38 14.00
C HIS A 957 -41.67 -19.46 15.51
N LYS A 958 -42.19 -18.52 16.29
CA LYS A 958 -42.14 -18.46 17.77
C LYS A 958 -40.72 -18.42 18.34
N TYR A 959 -39.83 -17.65 17.72
CA TYR A 959 -38.50 -17.34 18.24
C TYR A 959 -38.17 -15.85 18.10
N THR A 960 -37.07 -15.42 18.72
CA THR A 960 -36.55 -14.05 18.56
C THR A 960 -35.13 -14.11 18.02
N ARG A 961 -34.85 -13.37 16.95
CA ARG A 961 -33.50 -13.21 16.40
C ARG A 961 -32.91 -11.89 16.90
N LYS A 962 -31.71 -11.94 17.47
CA LYS A 962 -30.95 -10.76 17.85
C LYS A 962 -29.69 -10.65 17.03
N ARG A 963 -29.56 -9.54 16.31
CA ARG A 963 -28.45 -9.24 15.42
C ARG A 963 -27.50 -8.30 16.17
N HIS A 964 -26.34 -8.82 16.56
CA HIS A 964 -25.25 -8.05 17.17
C HIS A 964 -24.30 -7.56 16.09
N TYR A 965 -24.06 -6.26 16.01
CA TYR A 965 -23.19 -5.69 14.98
C TYR A 965 -22.49 -4.40 15.44
N ILE A 966 -21.48 -4.00 14.67
CA ILE A 966 -20.74 -2.75 14.78
C ILE A 966 -20.85 -2.05 13.41
N SER A 967 -20.64 -0.74 13.33
CA SER A 967 -20.75 0.04 12.08
C SER A 967 -19.83 -0.47 10.95
N SER A 968 -18.73 -1.15 11.31
CA SER A 968 -17.78 -1.76 10.37
C SER A 968 -17.70 -3.28 10.55
N LYS A 969 -17.04 -3.94 9.60
CA LYS A 969 -16.59 -5.33 9.80
C LYS A 969 -15.73 -5.44 11.05
N PHE A 970 -15.91 -6.53 11.79
CA PHE A 970 -15.22 -6.74 13.05
C PHE A 970 -14.83 -8.20 13.24
N SER A 971 -14.00 -8.44 14.24
CA SER A 971 -13.53 -9.78 14.64
C SER A 971 -14.07 -10.11 16.02
N VAL A 972 -14.33 -11.38 16.31
CA VAL A 972 -14.83 -11.83 17.61
C VAL A 972 -13.77 -12.71 18.27
N SER A 973 -13.31 -12.31 19.45
CA SER A 973 -12.32 -13.11 20.20
C SER A 973 -12.98 -14.28 20.90
N SER A 974 -14.13 -14.02 21.53
CA SER A 974 -14.88 -15.00 22.31
C SER A 974 -16.33 -14.57 22.50
N PHE A 975 -17.19 -15.50 22.90
CA PHE A 975 -18.57 -15.22 23.26
C PHE A 975 -18.78 -15.46 24.75
N ILE A 976 -19.57 -14.61 25.40
CA ILE A 976 -19.97 -14.75 26.80
C ILE A 976 -21.49 -14.78 26.93
N GLY A 977 -22.00 -15.51 27.92
CA GLY A 977 -23.41 -15.62 28.22
C GLY A 977 -23.83 -14.73 29.40
N SER A 978 -24.98 -15.06 29.98
CA SER A 978 -25.49 -14.38 31.17
C SER A 978 -24.49 -14.51 32.33
N GLY A 979 -24.29 -13.42 33.08
CA GLY A 979 -23.31 -13.38 34.17
C GLY A 979 -21.83 -13.38 33.71
N GLY A 980 -21.56 -13.20 32.42
CA GLY A 980 -20.19 -13.16 31.88
C GLY A 980 -19.54 -14.53 31.69
N GLU A 981 -20.32 -15.61 31.76
CA GLU A 981 -19.81 -16.98 31.61
C GLU A 981 -19.32 -17.25 30.17
N SER A 982 -18.07 -17.69 30.03
CA SER A 982 -17.46 -18.03 28.74
C SER A 982 -18.26 -19.11 28.01
N GLN A 983 -18.49 -18.91 26.71
CA GLN A 983 -19.11 -19.90 25.83
C GLN A 983 -18.02 -20.66 25.05
N THR A 984 -18.04 -21.99 25.11
CA THR A 984 -17.05 -22.87 24.48
C THR A 984 -17.61 -23.55 23.22
N GLY A 985 -16.73 -24.01 22.32
CA GLY A 985 -17.15 -24.71 21.09
C GLY A 985 -17.58 -23.78 19.93
N LEU A 986 -17.42 -22.47 20.10
CA LEU A 986 -17.58 -21.45 19.05
C LEU A 986 -16.21 -21.13 18.45
N SER A 987 -16.15 -20.82 17.16
CA SER A 987 -14.91 -20.30 16.55
C SER A 987 -14.78 -18.79 16.80
N SER A 988 -13.57 -18.24 16.63
CA SER A 988 -13.29 -16.80 16.74
C SER A 988 -13.24 -16.16 15.35
N PRO A 989 -14.39 -15.81 14.74
CA PRO A 989 -14.41 -15.34 13.35
C PRO A 989 -13.78 -13.95 13.20
N THR A 990 -13.19 -13.71 12.03
CA THR A 990 -12.66 -12.40 11.62
C THR A 990 -13.47 -11.83 10.46
N ASN A 991 -13.45 -10.49 10.35
CA ASN A 991 -14.01 -9.77 9.22
C ASN A 991 -15.50 -10.06 8.95
N ILE A 992 -16.28 -10.24 10.01
CA ILE A 992 -17.72 -10.48 9.93
C ILE A 992 -18.48 -9.15 10.04
N ASN A 993 -19.69 -9.10 9.47
CA ASN A 993 -20.56 -7.93 9.59
C ASN A 993 -21.41 -7.97 10.86
N GLU A 994 -21.77 -9.17 11.33
CA GLU A 994 -22.76 -9.35 12.38
C GLU A 994 -22.73 -10.78 12.96
N VAL A 995 -23.27 -10.92 14.17
CA VAL A 995 -23.58 -12.19 14.84
C VAL A 995 -25.09 -12.23 15.10
N ASN A 996 -25.77 -13.22 14.55
CA ASN A 996 -27.18 -13.49 14.81
C ASN A 996 -27.33 -14.54 15.91
N VAL A 997 -28.05 -14.22 16.98
CA VAL A 997 -28.35 -15.11 18.10
C VAL A 997 -29.85 -15.37 18.14
N PHE A 998 -30.24 -16.63 18.11
CA PHE A 998 -31.66 -17.02 18.09
C PHE A 998 -32.08 -17.55 19.46
N PHE A 999 -33.11 -16.92 20.01
CA PHE A 999 -33.67 -17.19 21.32
C PHE A 999 -34.96 -17.99 21.21
N TYR A 1000 -35.06 -19.09 21.96
CA TYR A 1000 -36.25 -19.94 22.00
C TYR A 1000 -36.45 -20.57 23.40
N PRO A 1001 -37.70 -20.75 23.87
CA PRO A 1001 -38.94 -20.28 23.26
C PRO A 1001 -39.11 -18.76 23.38
N LYS A 1002 -39.98 -18.17 22.55
CA LYS A 1002 -40.26 -16.72 22.55
C LYS A 1002 -40.83 -16.22 23.89
N ASP A 1003 -41.82 -16.94 24.42
CA ASP A 1003 -42.68 -16.44 25.50
C ASP A 1003 -42.30 -16.93 26.91
N ASP A 1004 -41.33 -17.85 27.01
CA ASP A 1004 -40.91 -18.47 28.26
C ASP A 1004 -39.38 -18.42 28.38
N THR A 1005 -38.89 -17.62 29.33
CA THR A 1005 -37.46 -17.44 29.67
C THR A 1005 -36.52 -17.60 28.46
N PRO A 1006 -36.54 -16.67 27.47
CA PRO A 1006 -35.88 -16.86 26.18
C PRO A 1006 -34.40 -17.19 26.35
N LYS A 1007 -33.97 -18.34 25.82
CA LYS A 1007 -32.57 -18.81 25.90
C LYS A 1007 -31.92 -18.77 24.52
N PRO A 1008 -30.67 -18.31 24.41
CA PRO A 1008 -29.94 -18.42 23.15
C PRO A 1008 -29.62 -19.89 22.89
N LEU A 1009 -30.12 -20.43 21.78
CA LEU A 1009 -29.95 -21.85 21.41
C LEU A 1009 -29.24 -22.06 20.08
N LEU A 1010 -29.15 -21.02 19.23
CA LEU A 1010 -28.51 -21.08 17.92
C LEU A 1010 -27.77 -19.76 17.65
N ILE A 1011 -26.59 -19.83 17.04
CA ILE A 1011 -25.76 -18.69 16.64
C ILE A 1011 -25.42 -18.82 15.15
N HIS A 1012 -25.42 -17.70 14.44
CA HIS A 1012 -25.06 -17.59 13.03
C HIS A 1012 -24.18 -16.38 12.75
N TYR A 1013 -23.17 -16.55 11.91
CA TYR A 1013 -22.42 -15.46 11.29
C TYR A 1013 -21.85 -15.92 9.94
N GLN A 1014 -21.44 -14.95 9.10
CA GLN A 1014 -20.94 -15.20 7.75
C GLN A 1014 -19.47 -14.77 7.62
N VAL A 1015 -18.61 -15.66 7.15
CA VAL A 1015 -17.17 -15.40 6.90
C VAL A 1015 -16.89 -15.63 5.41
N SER A 1016 -16.52 -14.59 4.66
CA SER A 1016 -16.17 -14.69 3.23
C SER A 1016 -17.18 -15.52 2.40
N ASN A 1017 -18.47 -15.20 2.56
CA ASN A 1017 -19.63 -15.90 1.97
C ASN A 1017 -19.99 -17.28 2.56
N ASN A 1018 -19.20 -17.83 3.49
CA ASN A 1018 -19.53 -19.08 4.17
C ASN A 1018 -20.37 -18.83 5.43
N HIS A 1019 -21.56 -19.44 5.49
CA HIS A 1019 -22.46 -19.37 6.64
C HIS A 1019 -22.07 -20.38 7.71
N LYS A 1020 -21.71 -19.88 8.90
CA LYS A 1020 -21.37 -20.69 10.06
C LYS A 1020 -22.53 -20.70 11.05
N TRP A 1021 -22.94 -21.90 11.46
CA TRP A 1021 -24.06 -22.13 12.35
C TRP A 1021 -23.61 -22.97 13.54
N TYR A 1022 -23.95 -22.53 14.74
CA TYR A 1022 -23.63 -23.24 15.98
C TYR A 1022 -24.88 -23.44 16.79
N LYS A 1023 -25.14 -24.67 17.23
CA LYS A 1023 -26.26 -24.98 18.11
C LYS A 1023 -25.76 -25.29 19.52
N LYS A 1024 -26.53 -24.88 20.52
CA LYS A 1024 -26.18 -25.12 21.93
C LYS A 1024 -26.34 -26.61 22.25
N THR A 1025 -25.34 -27.18 22.92
CA THR A 1025 -25.38 -28.59 23.34
C THR A 1025 -26.18 -28.75 24.64
N LYS A 1026 -26.35 -29.99 25.13
CA LYS A 1026 -26.95 -30.24 26.45
C LYS A 1026 -26.04 -29.78 27.60
N VAL A 1027 -24.74 -29.62 27.36
CA VAL A 1027 -23.76 -29.12 28.34
C VAL A 1027 -23.88 -27.60 28.39
N ALA A 1028 -24.04 -27.06 29.60
CA ALA A 1028 -24.14 -25.61 29.80
C ALA A 1028 -22.94 -24.90 29.15
N ASN A 1029 -23.22 -23.79 28.45
CA ASN A 1029 -22.24 -22.94 27.78
C ASN A 1029 -21.41 -23.58 26.67
N ASN A 1030 -21.72 -24.80 26.23
CA ASN A 1030 -21.00 -25.47 25.15
C ASN A 1030 -21.82 -25.53 23.85
N TRP A 1031 -21.16 -25.26 22.74
CA TRP A 1031 -21.74 -25.15 21.40
C TRP A 1031 -21.10 -26.14 20.44
N GLU A 1032 -21.84 -26.56 19.42
CA GLU A 1032 -21.33 -27.41 18.34
C GLU A 1032 -21.72 -26.85 16.97
N GLU A 1033 -20.81 -26.91 16.00
CA GLU A 1033 -21.07 -26.48 14.63
C GLU A 1033 -22.09 -27.41 13.97
N VAL A 1034 -23.05 -26.84 13.24
CA VAL A 1034 -24.03 -27.61 12.45
C VAL A 1034 -23.36 -28.03 11.14
N THR A 1035 -22.83 -29.25 11.10
CA THR A 1035 -22.10 -29.79 9.94
C THR A 1035 -22.99 -30.57 8.96
N ASP A 1036 -24.21 -30.95 9.36
CA ASP A 1036 -25.14 -31.67 8.50
C ASP A 1036 -25.85 -30.70 7.55
N GLU A 1037 -25.39 -30.69 6.30
CA GLU A 1037 -25.89 -29.82 5.22
C GLU A 1037 -27.39 -30.01 4.92
N THR A 1038 -28.02 -31.13 5.34
CA THR A 1038 -29.46 -31.36 5.15
C THR A 1038 -30.35 -30.60 6.14
N ILE A 1039 -29.77 -30.14 7.26
CA ILE A 1039 -30.47 -29.41 8.33
C ILE A 1039 -29.81 -28.07 8.66
N LYS A 1040 -28.75 -27.70 7.92
CA LYS A 1040 -28.05 -26.44 8.07
C LYS A 1040 -28.83 -25.34 7.34
N PRO A 1041 -29.24 -24.25 8.02
CA PRO A 1041 -29.97 -23.18 7.36
C PRO A 1041 -29.07 -22.46 6.34
N THR A 1042 -29.68 -22.04 5.23
CA THR A 1042 -28.96 -21.35 4.14
C THR A 1042 -28.61 -19.90 4.49
N SER A 1043 -29.39 -19.26 5.36
CA SER A 1043 -29.23 -17.85 5.77
C SER A 1043 -29.97 -17.55 7.07
N ALA A 1044 -29.77 -16.35 7.64
CA ALA A 1044 -30.46 -15.88 8.85
C ALA A 1044 -31.99 -15.69 8.67
N THR A 1045 -32.50 -15.86 7.46
CA THR A 1045 -33.93 -15.77 7.07
C THR A 1045 -34.52 -17.13 6.67
N ASP A 1046 -33.79 -18.23 6.85
CA ASP A 1046 -34.28 -19.59 6.59
C ASP A 1046 -35.11 -20.10 7.79
N HIS A 1047 -36.27 -19.48 7.98
CA HIS A 1047 -37.04 -19.59 9.22
C HIS A 1047 -37.47 -21.03 9.56
N ASP A 1048 -37.80 -21.85 8.56
CA ASP A 1048 -38.25 -23.23 8.75
C ASP A 1048 -37.12 -24.14 9.25
N THR A 1049 -35.95 -24.03 8.63
CA THR A 1049 -34.77 -24.81 9.04
C THR A 1049 -34.25 -24.36 10.41
N ILE A 1050 -34.25 -23.05 10.67
CA ILE A 1050 -33.92 -22.48 11.99
C ILE A 1050 -34.88 -23.04 13.06
N LYS A 1051 -36.19 -23.02 12.81
CA LYS A 1051 -37.19 -23.57 13.74
C LYS A 1051 -36.99 -25.07 13.99
N LYS A 1052 -36.65 -25.84 12.96
CA LYS A 1052 -36.34 -27.27 13.09
C LYS A 1052 -35.15 -27.51 14.02
N LEU A 1053 -34.09 -26.70 13.92
CA LEU A 1053 -32.93 -26.77 14.82
C LEU A 1053 -33.27 -26.35 16.26
N LEU A 1054 -34.04 -25.27 16.44
CA LEU A 1054 -34.44 -24.76 17.76
C LEU A 1054 -35.39 -25.70 18.52
N THR A 1055 -36.26 -26.42 17.80
CA THR A 1055 -37.25 -27.35 18.37
C THR A 1055 -36.71 -28.77 18.50
N GLY A 1056 -35.83 -29.20 17.60
CA GLY A 1056 -35.20 -30.51 17.62
C GLY A 1056 -34.41 -30.78 18.91
N THR A 1057 -33.89 -29.73 19.55
CA THR A 1057 -33.17 -29.82 20.84
C THR A 1057 -34.06 -30.28 21.99
N LYS A 1058 -35.38 -30.02 21.95
CA LYS A 1058 -36.34 -30.46 23.01
C LYS A 1058 -36.69 -31.95 22.94
N SER A 1059 -36.75 -32.54 21.74
CA SER A 1059 -37.21 -33.93 21.56
C SER A 1059 -36.30 -34.93 22.29
N ALA A 1060 -34.98 -34.69 22.30
CA ALA A 1060 -34.02 -35.55 23.00
C ALA A 1060 -34.02 -35.36 24.53
N ALA A 1061 -34.50 -34.23 25.06
CA ALA A 1061 -34.59 -33.99 26.51
C ALA A 1061 -35.86 -34.64 27.11
N VAL A 1062 -36.97 -34.61 26.38
CA VAL A 1062 -38.23 -35.25 26.78
C VAL A 1062 -38.10 -36.78 26.80
N LEU A 1063 -37.36 -37.37 25.86
CA LEU A 1063 -37.07 -38.82 25.87
C LEU A 1063 -36.16 -39.25 27.04
N SER A 1064 -35.29 -38.37 27.54
CA SER A 1064 -34.42 -38.66 28.69
C SER A 1064 -35.19 -38.59 30.02
N GLN A 1065 -36.13 -37.66 30.15
CA GLN A 1065 -37.00 -37.54 31.33
C GLN A 1065 -38.13 -38.59 31.34
N ALA A 1066 -38.66 -38.97 30.18
CA ALA A 1066 -39.64 -40.05 30.06
C ALA A 1066 -39.06 -41.42 30.48
N ALA A 1067 -37.77 -41.67 30.20
CA ALA A 1067 -37.05 -42.86 30.66
C ALA A 1067 -36.76 -42.85 32.18
N ALA A 1068 -36.68 -41.66 32.80
CA ALA A 1068 -36.49 -41.52 34.24
C ALA A 1068 -37.82 -41.58 35.02
N SER A 1069 -38.96 -41.28 34.39
CA SER A 1069 -40.29 -41.27 35.02
C SER A 1069 -41.07 -42.59 34.92
N SER A 1070 -40.64 -43.56 34.11
CA SER A 1070 -41.25 -44.90 34.09
C SER A 1070 -40.61 -45.81 35.15
N GLY A 1071 -40.71 -45.41 36.41
CA GLY A 1071 -40.37 -46.25 37.56
C GLY A 1071 -41.50 -47.22 37.88
N LEU A 1072 -41.41 -48.45 37.39
CA LEU A 1072 -42.17 -49.59 37.91
C LEU A 1072 -41.35 -50.31 38.97
N SER A 1073 -41.79 -50.10 40.21
CA SER A 1073 -41.41 -50.74 41.46
C SER A 1073 -41.00 -52.23 41.35
N SER A 1074 -39.78 -52.56 41.82
CA SER A 1074 -39.57 -53.74 42.66
C SER A 1074 -38.28 -53.66 43.51
N ARG A 1075 -38.51 -53.46 44.81
CA ARG A 1075 -37.85 -54.08 45.98
C ARG A 1075 -36.55 -54.88 45.76
N SER A 1076 -35.51 -54.44 46.47
CA SER A 1076 -34.47 -55.18 47.24
C SER A 1076 -33.17 -54.36 47.16
N GLY A 1077 -32.54 -53.86 48.23
CA GLY A 1077 -32.14 -54.59 49.43
C GLY A 1077 -30.68 -55.02 49.27
N LEU A 1078 -29.71 -54.13 49.49
CA LEU A 1078 -28.30 -54.49 49.66
C LEU A 1078 -27.60 -53.59 50.71
N PRO A 1079 -26.67 -54.14 51.53
CA PRO A 1079 -26.32 -53.58 52.85
C PRO A 1079 -25.16 -52.56 52.82
N PRO A 1080 -24.88 -51.87 53.95
CA PRO A 1080 -23.95 -50.74 54.09
C PRO A 1080 -22.46 -51.00 53.76
N ALA A 1081 -22.07 -52.22 53.38
CA ALA A 1081 -20.68 -52.57 53.09
C ALA A 1081 -20.20 -52.14 51.69
N VAL A 1082 -21.08 -51.69 50.80
CA VAL A 1082 -20.72 -51.26 49.43
C VAL A 1082 -20.47 -49.75 49.32
N LYS A 1083 -20.87 -48.96 50.33
CA LYS A 1083 -20.80 -47.49 50.28
C LYS A 1083 -19.44 -46.90 50.69
N LYS A 1084 -18.43 -47.73 51.04
CA LYS A 1084 -17.15 -47.26 51.60
C LYS A 1084 -15.91 -47.59 50.76
N GLY A 1085 -16.08 -47.82 49.46
CA GLY A 1085 -14.97 -48.13 48.53
C GLY A 1085 -14.77 -47.16 47.37
N LEU A 1086 -15.46 -46.00 47.35
CA LEU A 1086 -15.43 -45.07 46.19
C LEU A 1086 -14.96 -43.65 46.53
N GLU A 1087 -14.23 -43.49 47.62
CA GLU A 1087 -13.33 -42.35 47.82
C GLU A 1087 -11.92 -42.93 47.92
N ILE A 1088 -11.12 -42.71 46.86
CA ILE A 1088 -9.65 -42.62 46.80
C ILE A 1088 -9.18 -43.15 45.42
N GLY A 1089 -8.67 -42.22 44.60
CA GLY A 1089 -7.56 -42.47 43.68
C GLY A 1089 -7.91 -42.84 42.25
N GLY A 1090 -7.97 -41.85 41.35
CA GLY A 1090 -7.95 -42.07 39.90
C GLY A 1090 -6.90 -41.21 39.21
N SER A 1091 -5.84 -41.84 38.68
CA SER A 1091 -5.23 -41.60 37.36
C SER A 1091 -4.01 -42.52 37.16
N VAL A 1092 -3.63 -43.10 36.03
CA VAL A 1092 -4.15 -43.26 34.65
C VAL A 1092 -3.22 -44.30 33.99
N LEU A 1093 -3.77 -45.27 33.25
CA LEU A 1093 -3.18 -46.12 32.17
C LEU A 1093 -4.18 -47.28 31.98
N GLY A 1094 -4.66 -47.73 30.82
CA GLY A 1094 -4.50 -47.41 29.42
C GLY A 1094 -5.13 -48.57 28.64
N SER A 1095 -5.99 -48.26 27.65
CA SER A 1095 -6.34 -49.07 26.48
C SER A 1095 -7.21 -50.36 26.57
N LEU A 1096 -7.94 -50.56 25.45
CA LEU A 1096 -8.54 -51.77 24.85
C LEU A 1096 -10.06 -52.09 25.01
N ALA A 1097 -10.74 -51.94 23.86
CA ALA A 1097 -11.71 -52.82 23.19
C ALA A 1097 -13.06 -53.20 23.86
N THR A 1098 -14.20 -52.96 23.18
CA THR A 1098 -14.90 -53.96 22.34
C THR A 1098 -16.20 -53.39 21.68
N VAL A 1099 -16.21 -53.49 20.34
CA VAL A 1099 -17.24 -53.70 19.30
C VAL A 1099 -18.74 -53.79 19.66
N GLY A 1100 -19.59 -53.17 18.81
CA GLY A 1100 -21.04 -53.43 18.69
C GLY A 1100 -21.79 -52.71 17.53
N THR A 1101 -21.47 -53.07 16.28
CA THR A 1101 -22.30 -53.25 15.04
C THR A 1101 -23.30 -52.20 14.46
N VAL A 1102 -23.21 -52.06 13.12
CA VAL A 1102 -24.18 -51.79 12.00
C VAL A 1102 -23.74 -50.54 11.21
N GLY A 1103 -23.44 -50.50 9.90
CA GLY A 1103 -23.57 -51.44 8.77
C GLY A 1103 -24.33 -50.78 7.60
N GLY A 1104 -23.65 -50.34 6.53
CA GLY A 1104 -24.24 -50.22 5.17
C GLY A 1104 -23.94 -48.98 4.32
N LEU A 1105 -23.49 -49.23 3.07
CA LEU A 1105 -23.38 -48.35 1.88
C LEU A 1105 -22.14 -47.43 1.74
N VAL A 1106 -21.11 -47.91 1.01
CA VAL A 1106 -20.39 -47.33 -0.18
C VAL A 1106 -19.14 -48.19 -0.46
N LYS A 1107 -19.29 -49.49 -0.77
CA LYS A 1107 -18.13 -50.38 -1.05
C LYS A 1107 -18.28 -51.31 -2.26
N LYS A 1108 -19.19 -51.01 -3.20
CA LYS A 1108 -19.54 -51.93 -4.30
C LYS A 1108 -19.22 -51.46 -5.73
N PHE A 1109 -18.38 -50.44 -5.93
CA PHE A 1109 -17.99 -50.02 -7.30
C PHE A 1109 -16.52 -50.27 -7.67
N TRP A 1110 -15.62 -50.48 -6.71
CA TRP A 1110 -14.18 -50.65 -6.98
C TRP A 1110 -13.69 -52.12 -7.02
N GLY A 1111 -14.50 -53.08 -6.59
CA GLY A 1111 -14.09 -54.49 -6.45
C GLY A 1111 -14.15 -55.35 -7.72
N THR A 1112 -14.67 -54.85 -8.84
CA THR A 1112 -14.87 -55.65 -10.06
C THR A 1112 -13.78 -55.41 -11.12
N ILE A 1113 -13.09 -54.26 -11.09
CA ILE A 1113 -12.01 -53.94 -12.04
C ILE A 1113 -10.68 -54.63 -11.65
N VAL A 1114 -10.43 -54.77 -10.34
CA VAL A 1114 -9.21 -55.41 -9.82
C VAL A 1114 -9.16 -56.92 -10.09
N THR A 1115 -10.31 -57.60 -10.16
CA THR A 1115 -10.37 -59.06 -10.37
C THR A 1115 -10.21 -59.46 -11.84
N GLN A 1116 -10.45 -58.57 -12.81
CA GLN A 1116 -10.22 -58.88 -14.25
C GLN A 1116 -8.79 -58.59 -14.72
N LEU A 1117 -8.03 -57.73 -14.02
CA LEU A 1117 -6.64 -57.43 -14.36
C LEU A 1117 -5.64 -58.47 -13.81
N ILE A 1118 -5.99 -59.17 -12.73
CA ILE A 1118 -5.15 -60.28 -12.19
C ILE A 1118 -5.33 -61.59 -12.99
N ALA A 1119 -6.36 -61.72 -13.84
CA ALA A 1119 -6.61 -62.94 -14.62
C ALA A 1119 -6.05 -62.92 -16.07
N ARG A 1120 -5.22 -61.93 -16.43
CA ARG A 1120 -4.54 -61.86 -17.75
C ARG A 1120 -3.03 -61.49 -17.69
N MET A 1121 -2.44 -61.49 -16.50
CA MET A 1121 -1.01 -61.78 -16.31
C MET A 1121 -0.91 -63.23 -15.83
#